data_AF-A0A1P8Q4E9-F1
#
_entry.id   AF-A0A1P8Q4E9-F1
#
_cell.length_a   1.000
_cell.length_b   1.000
_cell.length_c   1.000
_cell.angle_alpha   90.00
_cell.angle_beta   90.00
_cell.angle_gamma   90.00
#
_symmetry.space_group_name_H-M   'P 1'
#
loop_
_entity.id
_entity.type
_entity.pdbx_description
1 polymer ?
#
loop_
_entity_poly.entity_id
_entity_poly.type
_entity_poly.pdbx_seq_one_letter_code
_entity_poly.pdbx_strand_id
1 'polypeptide(L)'
;MKMDNLTYWEKRFLQTKASQLKSTEEYERALQPQLKGLLKQIDLEANQYYRRYSINNGIPEEEVRKILNNIGNSNWNMTLDQFTQKAIEGGHKKELDNEYFKSRIARLQNLETQIKDSAGYFAKGEESRMGDALAAQYKDSYMRTIYKSQSAQFKYSANFAHFNDDQLKVIASKPWIENNFSKRIWKNYRDVLPDKLMDTMLRGTLLGYAPSKISNMLHARFQDISKKDIHRLVFSEMGYISEEATAKGYAESGIEKYEYMATLESHTCDICAKLDNQVFKLSERKDGINYPTIHAYCRCTTVPYIDDLPDVGERWTSGDGKIENNLSFKEWNKKYGENISVNTDEIKKIGIDPHDKSKWPKGIDVVETVDGDMINFNSDKGMRVSREWLNKLLRYKDDSDLIEYIEYQFGDGRFTDIAKTKNVVDWVKEVRSFKEINQNSVLNTRNNKFKIEDIRPKRITDFNFDNFSRKQLTTYIENEFGMTISESKNEKLSDLAILETVKTVSEFKGLYQALPEKIPMLRAMGSKEAGGAIAWYSRNGSTNSPLEFALNTHYFYDKAMLTNTVKQNVQVGWFSNNDEMNHIMIHEFSHHIDKQLSKLINNKSFSTRLFRTIENDYSDFNVKNIGKYAYESYEKQSDYTEPFAELFTEAYGPTPGKQALIFKKYFEEMSLEVLNNA
;
A
#
# COMPACT_ATOMS: atom_id res chain seq x y z
N MET A 1 8.21 14.93 34.19
CA MET A 1 8.88 16.23 34.02
C MET A 1 8.20 17.00 32.90
N LYS A 2 7.91 18.30 33.06
CA LYS A 2 7.49 19.13 31.93
C LYS A 2 8.70 19.36 31.02
N MET A 3 8.51 19.34 29.69
CA MET A 3 9.59 19.56 28.70
C MET A 3 10.40 20.84 28.93
N ASP A 4 9.86 21.79 29.69
CA ASP A 4 10.45 23.09 29.99
C ASP A 4 11.74 23.01 30.82
N ASN A 5 11.94 21.94 31.61
CA ASN A 5 13.11 21.80 32.50
C ASN A 5 14.28 20.99 31.89
N LEU A 6 14.17 20.54 30.64
CA LEU A 6 15.21 19.73 30.00
C LEU A 6 16.24 20.61 29.28
N THR A 7 17.51 20.21 29.38
CA THR A 7 18.61 20.87 28.66
C THR A 7 18.42 20.73 27.15
N TYR A 8 19.09 21.57 26.38
CA TYR A 8 19.02 21.53 24.92
C TYR A 8 19.48 20.20 24.33
N TRP A 9 20.53 19.61 24.90
CA TRP A 9 21.05 18.33 24.42
C TRP A 9 20.12 17.17 24.80
N GLU A 10 19.56 17.16 26.01
CA GLU A 10 18.50 16.21 26.39
C GLU A 10 17.33 16.24 25.40
N LYS A 11 16.84 17.44 25.06
CA LYS A 11 15.76 17.60 24.07
C LYS A 11 16.12 17.00 22.70
N ARG A 12 17.36 17.19 22.23
CA ARG A 12 17.81 16.59 20.97
C ARG A 12 17.93 15.08 21.03
N PHE A 13 18.44 14.50 22.11
CA PHE A 13 18.51 13.04 22.24
C PHE A 13 17.11 12.42 22.38
N LEU A 14 16.18 13.06 23.09
CA LEU A 14 14.77 12.66 23.14
C LEU A 14 14.08 12.73 21.78
N GLN A 15 14.44 13.70 20.93
CA GLN A 15 13.97 13.74 19.54
C GLN A 15 14.50 12.57 18.71
N THR A 16 15.75 12.12 18.93
CA THR A 16 16.25 10.88 18.30
C THR A 16 15.38 9.70 18.73
N LYS A 17 15.08 9.59 20.03
CA LYS A 17 14.19 8.53 20.52
C LYS A 17 12.80 8.60 19.91
N ALA A 18 12.22 9.79 19.79
CA ALA A 18 10.94 9.97 19.12
C ALA A 18 10.97 9.51 17.65
N SER A 19 12.05 9.79 16.92
CA SER A 19 12.27 9.30 15.56
C SER A 19 12.37 7.77 15.51
N GLN A 20 13.08 7.17 16.47
CA GLN A 20 13.22 5.72 16.59
C GLN A 20 11.87 5.03 16.83
N LEU A 21 11.04 5.59 17.72
CA LEU A 21 9.70 5.09 18.02
C LEU A 21 8.79 5.22 16.80
N LYS A 22 8.87 6.35 16.08
CA LYS A 22 8.09 6.55 14.85
C LYS A 22 8.44 5.52 13.76
N SER A 23 9.74 5.26 13.54
CA SER A 23 10.21 4.21 12.63
C SER A 23 9.69 2.82 13.03
N THR A 24 9.66 2.54 14.34
CA THR A 24 9.10 1.28 14.89
C THR A 24 7.60 1.16 14.60
N GLU A 25 6.83 2.22 14.81
CA GLU A 25 5.40 2.27 14.49
C GLU A 25 5.12 2.15 12.98
N GLU A 26 5.96 2.74 12.14
CA GLU A 26 5.88 2.66 10.69
C GLU A 26 6.13 1.22 10.20
N TYR A 27 7.15 0.54 10.74
CA TYR A 27 7.39 -0.88 10.46
C TYR A 27 6.20 -1.76 10.92
N GLU A 28 5.70 -1.55 12.14
CA GLU A 28 4.52 -2.29 12.62
C GLU A 28 3.30 -2.04 11.73
N ARG A 29 3.07 -0.80 11.31
CA ARG A 29 1.98 -0.43 10.39
C ARG A 29 2.13 -1.13 9.04
N ALA A 30 3.35 -1.26 8.52
CA ALA A 30 3.64 -1.99 7.29
C ALA A 30 3.45 -3.51 7.41
N LEU A 31 3.57 -4.06 8.62
CA LEU A 31 3.35 -5.49 8.92
C LEU A 31 1.86 -5.87 8.98
N GLN A 32 0.97 -4.95 9.40
CA GLN A 32 -0.47 -5.22 9.53
C GLN A 32 -1.15 -5.74 8.25
N PRO A 33 -0.92 -5.16 7.05
CA PRO A 33 -1.49 -5.69 5.81
C PRO A 33 -1.05 -7.12 5.50
N GLN A 34 0.19 -7.47 5.80
CA GLN A 34 0.74 -8.80 5.51
C GLN A 34 0.12 -9.85 6.44
N LEU A 35 -0.07 -9.53 7.72
CA LEU A 35 -0.80 -10.37 8.67
C LEU A 35 -2.26 -10.58 8.25
N LYS A 36 -2.93 -9.54 7.76
CA LYS A 36 -4.29 -9.64 7.19
C LYS A 36 -4.30 -10.53 5.94
N GLY A 37 -3.26 -10.45 5.11
CA GLY A 37 -3.07 -11.31 3.95
C GLY A 37 -2.95 -12.78 4.33
N LEU A 38 -2.09 -13.10 5.32
CA LEU A 38 -1.94 -14.46 5.85
C LEU A 38 -3.27 -14.99 6.41
N LEU A 39 -4.00 -14.19 7.20
CA LEU A 39 -5.32 -14.58 7.70
C LEU A 39 -6.30 -14.88 6.57
N LYS A 40 -6.36 -14.01 5.54
CA LYS A 40 -7.23 -14.21 4.37
C LYS A 40 -6.87 -15.49 3.61
N GLN A 41 -5.59 -15.81 3.48
CA GLN A 41 -5.15 -17.05 2.83
C GLN A 41 -5.59 -18.28 3.62
N ILE A 42 -5.40 -18.27 4.93
CA ILE A 42 -5.83 -19.37 5.80
C ILE A 42 -7.37 -19.52 5.79
N ASP A 43 -8.10 -18.41 5.77
CA ASP A 43 -9.56 -18.42 5.59
C ASP A 43 -9.98 -19.03 4.26
N LEU A 44 -9.28 -18.71 3.17
CA LEU A 44 -9.58 -19.27 1.85
C LEU A 44 -9.34 -20.78 1.84
N GLU A 45 -8.23 -21.25 2.40
CA GLU A 45 -7.91 -22.67 2.52
C GLU A 45 -8.95 -23.41 3.38
N ALA A 46 -9.32 -22.84 4.54
CA ALA A 46 -10.37 -23.36 5.41
C ALA A 46 -11.74 -23.40 4.71
N ASN A 47 -12.13 -22.33 4.01
CA ASN A 47 -13.39 -22.27 3.28
C ASN A 47 -13.43 -23.22 2.08
N GLN A 48 -12.30 -23.40 1.38
CA GLN A 48 -12.20 -24.40 0.31
C GLN A 48 -12.35 -25.82 0.85
N TYR A 49 -11.72 -26.12 2.00
CA TYR A 49 -11.93 -27.37 2.71
C TYR A 49 -13.43 -27.59 2.98
N TYR A 50 -14.15 -26.57 3.48
CA TYR A 50 -15.59 -26.66 3.75
C TYR A 50 -16.45 -26.80 2.49
N ARG A 51 -16.15 -26.08 1.41
CA ARG A 51 -16.90 -26.22 0.15
C ARG A 51 -16.75 -27.62 -0.42
N ARG A 52 -15.54 -28.18 -0.42
CA ARG A 52 -15.29 -29.58 -0.83
C ARG A 52 -15.95 -30.57 0.12
N TYR A 53 -16.03 -30.27 1.41
CA TYR A 53 -16.78 -31.06 2.38
C TYR A 53 -18.28 -31.05 2.11
N SER A 54 -18.86 -29.90 1.76
CA SER A 54 -20.30 -29.76 1.48
C SER A 54 -20.70 -30.42 0.16
N ILE A 55 -19.88 -30.29 -0.88
CA ILE A 55 -20.17 -30.82 -2.24
C ILE A 55 -20.03 -32.34 -2.30
N ASN A 56 -19.02 -32.91 -1.64
CA ASN A 56 -18.72 -34.35 -1.74
C ASN A 56 -19.65 -35.27 -0.95
N ASN A 57 -20.54 -34.73 -0.10
CA ASN A 57 -21.36 -35.57 0.76
C ASN A 57 -22.79 -35.76 0.28
N GLY A 58 -23.39 -34.88 -0.54
CA GLY A 58 -24.76 -35.09 -1.04
C GLY A 58 -25.83 -35.32 0.05
N ILE A 59 -25.52 -35.06 1.31
CA ILE A 59 -26.42 -35.20 2.46
C ILE A 59 -27.24 -33.91 2.53
N PRO A 60 -28.58 -33.97 2.45
CA PRO A 60 -29.45 -32.81 2.64
C PRO A 60 -29.16 -32.11 3.97
N GLU A 61 -29.22 -30.77 4.00
CA GLU A 61 -28.91 -29.95 5.18
C GLU A 61 -29.67 -30.39 6.45
N GLU A 62 -30.87 -30.96 6.29
CA GLU A 62 -31.71 -31.54 7.34
C GLU A 62 -31.18 -32.87 7.91
N GLU A 63 -30.58 -33.74 7.09
CA GLU A 63 -29.91 -34.97 7.58
C GLU A 63 -28.61 -34.64 8.30
N VAL A 64 -27.87 -33.63 7.79
CA VAL A 64 -26.72 -33.07 8.48
C VAL A 64 -27.16 -32.57 9.86
N ARG A 65 -28.20 -31.74 9.97
CA ARG A 65 -28.74 -31.28 11.27
C ARG A 65 -29.16 -32.42 12.21
N LYS A 66 -29.74 -33.52 11.71
CA LYS A 66 -30.09 -34.70 12.54
C LYS A 66 -28.88 -35.45 13.09
N ILE A 67 -27.84 -35.62 12.26
CA ILE A 67 -26.56 -36.22 12.70
C ILE A 67 -25.89 -35.30 13.74
N LEU A 68 -25.92 -33.98 13.52
CA LEU A 68 -25.35 -32.98 14.43
C LEU A 68 -26.07 -32.91 15.78
N ASN A 69 -27.39 -33.02 15.80
CA ASN A 69 -28.19 -33.04 17.04
C ASN A 69 -27.90 -34.28 17.91
N ASN A 70 -27.49 -35.40 17.29
CA ASN A 70 -27.08 -36.61 18.02
C ASN A 70 -25.65 -36.55 18.55
N ILE A 71 -24.76 -35.76 17.93
CA ILE A 71 -23.36 -35.57 18.35
C ILE A 71 -23.24 -34.46 19.41
N GLY A 72 -24.13 -33.47 19.40
CA GLY A 72 -24.12 -32.31 20.29
C GLY A 72 -24.28 -32.58 21.80
N ASN A 73 -24.54 -33.83 22.20
CA ASN A 73 -24.74 -34.21 23.61
C ASN A 73 -23.57 -35.00 24.23
N SER A 74 -22.45 -35.21 23.53
CA SER A 74 -21.26 -35.86 24.11
C SER A 74 -20.14 -34.86 24.38
N ASN A 75 -19.83 -34.63 25.67
CA ASN A 75 -18.68 -33.87 26.13
C ASN A 75 -17.37 -34.46 25.59
N TRP A 76 -16.83 -33.91 24.51
CA TRP A 76 -15.58 -34.35 23.89
C TRP A 76 -14.38 -33.51 24.39
N ASN A 77 -13.44 -34.14 25.09
CA ASN A 77 -12.34 -33.46 25.82
C ASN A 77 -10.90 -33.82 25.35
N MET A 78 -10.68 -34.43 24.17
CA MET A 78 -9.33 -34.84 23.72
C MET A 78 -8.75 -34.02 22.55
N THR A 79 -7.41 -33.97 22.44
CA THR A 79 -6.63 -33.25 21.39
C THR A 79 -6.40 -34.08 20.11
N LEU A 80 -5.91 -33.46 19.02
CA LEU A 80 -5.60 -34.13 17.73
C LEU A 80 -4.59 -35.28 17.90
N ASP A 81 -3.53 -35.05 18.68
CA ASP A 81 -2.51 -36.08 18.94
C ASP A 81 -3.10 -37.26 19.72
N GLN A 82 -3.89 -36.98 20.76
CA GLN A 82 -4.53 -38.02 21.57
C GLN A 82 -5.52 -38.86 20.77
N PHE A 83 -6.24 -38.23 19.84
CA PHE A 83 -7.14 -38.91 18.92
C PHE A 83 -6.40 -39.77 17.90
N THR A 84 -5.31 -39.24 17.32
CA THR A 84 -4.46 -39.96 16.35
C THR A 84 -3.82 -41.18 17.00
N GLN A 85 -3.32 -41.04 18.23
CA GLN A 85 -2.77 -42.13 19.03
C GLN A 85 -3.81 -43.25 19.26
N LYS A 86 -5.03 -42.89 19.67
CA LYS A 86 -6.14 -43.84 19.87
C LYS A 86 -6.59 -44.53 18.58
N ALA A 87 -6.51 -43.85 17.44
CA ALA A 87 -6.79 -44.44 16.13
C ALA A 87 -5.73 -45.48 15.72
N ILE A 88 -4.47 -45.29 16.14
CA ILE A 88 -3.35 -46.22 15.90
C ILE A 88 -3.43 -47.43 16.83
N GLU A 89 -3.79 -47.24 18.11
CA GLU A 89 -3.87 -48.30 19.14
C GLU A 89 -4.98 -49.34 18.87
N GLY A 90 -6.05 -48.95 18.18
CA GLY A 90 -7.16 -49.84 17.82
C GLY A 90 -8.08 -50.22 19.01
N GLY A 91 -9.21 -50.89 18.72
CA GLY A 91 -10.19 -51.32 19.75
C GLY A 91 -11.38 -50.36 19.99
N HIS A 92 -11.29 -49.11 19.53
CA HIS A 92 -12.33 -48.08 19.69
C HIS A 92 -13.29 -47.97 18.47
N LYS A 93 -13.62 -49.10 17.80
CA LYS A 93 -14.35 -49.12 16.51
C LYS A 93 -15.76 -48.51 16.52
N LYS A 94 -16.43 -48.44 17.68
CA LYS A 94 -17.76 -47.79 17.80
C LYS A 94 -17.67 -46.26 17.92
N GLU A 95 -16.53 -45.72 18.35
CA GLU A 95 -16.25 -44.27 18.42
C GLU A 95 -15.48 -43.78 17.19
N LEU A 96 -14.71 -44.66 16.56
CA LEU A 96 -13.85 -44.41 15.40
C LEU A 96 -14.30 -45.29 14.24
N ASP A 97 -15.37 -44.89 13.54
CA ASP A 97 -15.79 -45.56 12.31
C ASP A 97 -14.70 -45.44 11.22
N ASN A 98 -13.99 -46.55 11.02
CA ASN A 98 -12.54 -46.56 10.74
C ASN A 98 -12.13 -45.97 9.38
N GLU A 99 -13.02 -45.88 8.39
CA GLU A 99 -12.71 -45.31 7.07
C GLU A 99 -13.24 -43.88 6.89
N TYR A 100 -14.37 -43.57 7.52
CA TYR A 100 -14.96 -42.23 7.52
C TYR A 100 -14.07 -41.24 8.27
N PHE A 101 -13.56 -41.61 9.45
CA PHE A 101 -12.65 -40.73 10.20
C PHE A 101 -11.26 -40.65 9.57
N LYS A 102 -10.70 -41.76 9.04
CA LYS A 102 -9.40 -41.73 8.34
C LYS A 102 -9.37 -40.77 7.16
N SER A 103 -10.40 -40.81 6.31
CA SER A 103 -10.47 -39.92 5.15
C SER A 103 -10.58 -38.44 5.53
N ARG A 104 -11.23 -38.13 6.66
CA ARG A 104 -11.35 -36.76 7.20
C ARG A 104 -10.05 -36.27 7.82
N ILE A 105 -9.35 -37.14 8.56
CA ILE A 105 -8.04 -36.86 9.14
C ILE A 105 -7.02 -36.59 8.04
N ALA A 106 -6.94 -37.44 7.00
CA ALA A 106 -6.02 -37.25 5.89
C ALA A 106 -6.25 -35.91 5.14
N ARG A 107 -7.52 -35.49 5.00
CA ARG A 107 -7.85 -34.19 4.39
C ARG A 107 -7.51 -33.02 5.31
N LEU A 108 -7.68 -33.15 6.62
CA LEU A 108 -7.26 -32.15 7.60
C LEU A 108 -5.72 -32.05 7.66
N GLN A 109 -5.00 -33.16 7.54
CA GLN A 109 -3.53 -33.17 7.46
C GLN A 109 -3.03 -32.46 6.20
N ASN A 110 -3.72 -32.61 5.07
CA ASN A 110 -3.37 -31.85 3.86
C ASN A 110 -3.61 -30.34 4.03
N LEU A 111 -4.69 -29.96 4.71
CA LEU A 111 -4.96 -28.56 5.05
C LEU A 111 -3.91 -28.01 6.04
N GLU A 112 -3.53 -28.81 7.02
CA GLU A 112 -2.47 -28.48 7.98
C GLU A 112 -1.16 -28.16 7.26
N THR A 113 -0.77 -28.98 6.29
CA THR A 113 0.42 -28.72 5.47
C THR A 113 0.30 -27.40 4.73
N GLN A 114 -0.86 -27.09 4.14
CA GLN A 114 -1.09 -25.82 3.42
C GLN A 114 -0.98 -24.61 4.35
N ILE A 115 -1.58 -24.68 5.54
CA ILE A 115 -1.50 -23.62 6.55
C ILE A 115 -0.05 -23.44 7.04
N LYS A 116 0.67 -24.55 7.28
CA LYS A 116 2.08 -24.56 7.68
C LYS A 116 2.98 -23.94 6.60
N ASP A 117 2.76 -24.28 5.34
CA ASP A 117 3.48 -23.71 4.20
C ASP A 117 3.22 -22.21 4.09
N SER A 118 1.95 -21.79 4.09
CA SER A 118 1.52 -20.38 4.03
C SER A 118 2.14 -19.54 5.17
N ALA A 119 2.09 -20.05 6.40
CA ALA A 119 2.71 -19.40 7.55
C ALA A 119 4.26 -19.39 7.46
N GLY A 120 4.86 -20.46 6.92
CA GLY A 120 6.30 -20.57 6.68
C GLY A 120 6.83 -19.56 5.66
N TYR A 121 6.13 -19.41 4.53
CA TYR A 121 6.44 -18.43 3.49
C TYR A 121 6.33 -17.00 4.02
N PHE A 122 5.24 -16.69 4.73
CA PHE A 122 5.06 -15.42 5.41
C PHE A 122 6.24 -15.13 6.35
N ALA A 123 6.54 -16.05 7.26
CA ALA A 123 7.61 -15.88 8.24
C ALA A 123 8.99 -15.68 7.60
N LYS A 124 9.29 -16.36 6.49
CA LYS A 124 10.56 -16.19 5.76
C LYS A 124 10.66 -14.80 5.10
N GLY A 125 9.56 -14.30 4.51
CA GLY A 125 9.52 -12.96 3.93
C GLY A 125 9.71 -11.88 4.99
N GLU A 126 9.03 -12.02 6.13
CA GLU A 126 9.12 -11.04 7.21
C GLU A 126 10.45 -11.08 7.97
N GLU A 127 11.10 -12.23 8.07
CA GLU A 127 12.44 -12.36 8.61
C GLU A 127 13.45 -11.47 7.88
N SER A 128 13.41 -11.44 6.54
CA SER A 128 14.25 -10.54 5.74
C SER A 128 13.91 -9.08 5.99
N ARG A 129 12.62 -8.72 5.94
CA ARG A 129 12.15 -7.33 6.11
C ARG A 129 12.47 -6.77 7.49
N MET A 130 12.31 -7.59 8.53
CA MET A 130 12.70 -7.22 9.90
C MET A 130 14.22 -7.05 10.00
N GLY A 131 15.00 -7.93 9.38
CA GLY A 131 16.46 -7.79 9.34
C GLY A 131 16.90 -6.48 8.69
N ASP A 132 16.27 -6.09 7.57
CA ASP A 132 16.52 -4.82 6.90
C ASP A 132 16.10 -3.63 7.78
N ALA A 133 14.95 -3.70 8.45
CA ALA A 133 14.47 -2.66 9.36
C ALA A 133 15.38 -2.48 10.58
N LEU A 134 15.83 -3.58 11.21
CA LEU A 134 16.77 -3.55 12.33
C LEU A 134 18.13 -2.96 11.91
N ALA A 135 18.63 -3.33 10.73
CA ALA A 135 19.86 -2.78 10.19
C ALA A 135 19.75 -1.27 9.92
N ALA A 136 18.66 -0.83 9.31
CA ALA A 136 18.40 0.59 9.05
C ALA A 136 18.26 1.39 10.37
N GLN A 137 17.53 0.84 11.34
CA GLN A 137 17.34 1.44 12.66
C GLN A 137 18.65 1.57 13.44
N TYR A 138 19.49 0.54 13.42
CA TYR A 138 20.82 0.57 14.03
C TYR A 138 21.66 1.67 13.39
N LYS A 139 21.73 1.70 12.06
CA LYS A 139 22.54 2.65 11.31
C LYS A 139 22.14 4.09 11.60
N ASP A 140 20.84 4.40 11.53
CA ASP A 140 20.34 5.75 11.81
C ASP A 140 20.61 6.17 13.26
N SER A 141 20.30 5.29 14.23
CA SER A 141 20.52 5.55 15.65
C SER A 141 21.98 5.79 15.99
N TYR A 142 22.87 4.96 15.43
CA TYR A 142 24.31 5.06 15.62
C TYR A 142 24.86 6.37 15.04
N MET A 143 24.56 6.67 13.77
CA MET A 143 25.05 7.88 13.10
C MET A 143 24.54 9.15 13.77
N ARG A 144 23.26 9.20 14.15
CA ARG A 144 22.69 10.36 14.85
C ARG A 144 23.27 10.52 16.25
N THR A 145 23.57 9.41 16.95
CA THR A 145 24.21 9.45 18.27
C THR A 145 25.63 9.99 18.18
N ILE A 146 26.44 9.51 17.22
CA ILE A 146 27.79 10.03 16.99
C ILE A 146 27.72 11.53 16.66
N TYR A 147 26.87 11.93 15.70
CA TYR A 147 26.71 13.34 15.33
C TYR A 147 26.35 14.21 16.54
N LYS A 148 25.31 13.85 17.29
CA LYS A 148 24.85 14.63 18.45
C LYS A 148 25.90 14.69 19.55
N SER A 149 26.63 13.60 19.79
CA SER A 149 27.71 13.55 20.78
C SER A 149 28.91 14.41 20.36
N GLN A 150 29.34 14.33 19.10
CA GLN A 150 30.41 15.16 18.53
C GLN A 150 30.03 16.65 18.51
N SER A 151 28.79 16.97 18.15
CA SER A 151 28.27 18.34 18.20
C SER A 151 28.19 18.89 19.62
N ALA A 152 27.80 18.08 20.60
CA ALA A 152 27.79 18.48 22.01
C ALA A 152 29.19 18.82 22.54
N GLN A 153 30.21 18.09 22.08
CA GLN A 153 31.60 18.32 22.47
C GLN A 153 32.34 19.34 21.59
N PHE A 154 31.71 19.87 20.53
CA PHE A 154 32.34 20.68 19.47
C PHE A 154 33.56 20.01 18.82
N LYS A 155 33.59 18.67 18.78
CA LYS A 155 34.71 17.87 18.28
C LYS A 155 34.23 16.90 17.21
N TYR A 156 34.38 17.29 15.95
CA TYR A 156 34.04 16.44 14.82
C TYR A 156 35.24 15.57 14.40
N SER A 157 35.03 14.27 14.26
CA SER A 157 36.05 13.35 13.80
C SER A 157 35.46 12.27 12.90
N ALA A 158 36.25 11.76 11.96
CA ALA A 158 35.92 10.56 11.17
C ALA A 158 36.34 9.26 11.88
N ASN A 159 36.82 9.34 13.12
CA ASN A 159 37.37 8.19 13.85
C ASN A 159 36.25 7.43 14.59
N PHE A 160 35.35 6.86 13.81
CA PHE A 160 34.28 5.98 14.27
C PHE A 160 34.04 4.89 13.23
N ALA A 161 33.44 3.78 13.64
CA ALA A 161 33.21 2.63 12.77
C ALA A 161 32.14 2.96 11.72
N HIS A 162 32.38 2.50 10.50
CA HIS A 162 31.37 2.46 9.45
C HIS A 162 30.97 1.02 9.18
N PHE A 163 29.70 0.81 8.84
CA PHE A 163 29.11 -0.51 8.71
C PHE A 163 28.44 -0.64 7.35
N ASN A 164 28.81 -1.70 6.63
CA ASN A 164 28.04 -2.13 5.47
C ASN A 164 26.77 -2.89 5.88
N ASP A 165 25.84 -3.04 4.95
CA ASP A 165 24.52 -3.61 5.23
C ASP A 165 24.61 -5.06 5.72
N ASP A 166 25.59 -5.85 5.27
CA ASP A 166 25.80 -7.23 5.72
C ASP A 166 26.30 -7.30 7.17
N GLN A 167 27.22 -6.42 7.57
CA GLN A 167 27.70 -6.29 8.94
C GLN A 167 26.56 -5.88 9.87
N LEU A 168 25.70 -4.95 9.43
CA LEU A 168 24.52 -4.53 10.19
C LEU A 168 23.51 -5.67 10.37
N LYS A 169 23.30 -6.49 9.34
CA LYS A 169 22.44 -7.69 9.43
C LYS A 169 23.01 -8.73 10.40
N VAL A 170 24.34 -8.89 10.43
CA VAL A 170 25.00 -9.77 11.42
C VAL A 170 24.79 -9.23 12.83
N ILE A 171 24.96 -7.93 13.05
CA ILE A 171 24.71 -7.28 14.34
C ILE A 171 23.25 -7.46 14.77
N ALA A 172 22.30 -7.18 13.88
CA ALA A 172 20.87 -7.36 14.11
C ALA A 172 20.49 -8.82 14.44
N SER A 173 21.22 -9.79 13.87
CA SER A 173 20.98 -11.21 14.07
C SER A 173 21.59 -11.78 15.36
N LYS A 174 22.40 -10.99 16.10
CA LYS A 174 23.04 -11.45 17.33
C LYS A 174 21.99 -11.77 18.41
N PRO A 175 22.07 -12.96 19.06
CA PRO A 175 21.25 -13.25 20.23
C PRO A 175 21.65 -12.35 21.41
N TRP A 176 20.67 -11.75 22.08
CA TRP A 176 20.90 -10.96 23.30
C TRP A 176 20.14 -11.48 24.53
N ILE A 177 19.30 -12.51 24.34
CA ILE A 177 18.68 -13.31 25.41
C ILE A 177 19.06 -14.78 25.15
N GLU A 178 18.17 -15.56 24.53
CA GLU A 178 18.40 -17.00 24.24
C GLU A 178 18.38 -17.33 22.73
N ASN A 179 17.73 -16.49 21.92
CA ASN A 179 17.50 -16.71 20.49
C ASN A 179 17.81 -15.43 19.68
N ASN A 180 17.76 -15.49 18.35
CA ASN A 180 17.78 -14.29 17.50
C ASN A 180 16.36 -13.69 17.35
N PHE A 181 16.25 -12.47 16.81
CA PHE A 181 14.98 -11.77 16.64
C PHE A 181 13.96 -12.60 15.83
N SER A 182 14.42 -13.30 14.78
CA SER A 182 13.58 -14.12 13.90
C SER A 182 12.88 -15.25 14.65
N LYS A 183 13.64 -16.01 15.44
CA LYS A 183 13.08 -17.08 16.29
C LYS A 183 12.16 -16.54 17.38
N ARG A 184 12.33 -15.29 17.83
CA ARG A 184 11.43 -14.70 18.83
C ARG A 184 10.12 -14.23 18.21
N ILE A 185 10.16 -13.51 17.08
CA ILE A 185 8.98 -12.94 16.42
C ILE A 185 8.17 -14.03 15.68
N TRP A 186 8.84 -14.88 14.90
CA TRP A 186 8.17 -15.73 13.90
C TRP A 186 7.88 -17.15 14.35
N LYS A 187 8.46 -17.61 15.47
CA LYS A 187 8.19 -18.96 16.02
C LYS A 187 6.70 -19.19 16.30
N ASN A 188 6.02 -18.18 16.85
CA ASN A 188 4.58 -18.29 17.13
C ASN A 188 3.76 -18.48 15.84
N TYR A 189 4.24 -17.98 14.71
CA TYR A 189 3.59 -18.13 13.41
C TYR A 189 3.93 -19.42 12.69
N ARG A 190 5.18 -19.88 12.78
CA ARG A 190 5.60 -21.15 12.16
C ARG A 190 5.09 -22.37 12.91
N ASP A 191 5.13 -22.32 14.24
CA ASP A 191 4.94 -23.53 15.06
C ASP A 191 3.60 -23.52 15.80
N VAL A 192 3.20 -22.39 16.40
CA VAL A 192 2.06 -22.37 17.33
C VAL A 192 0.73 -22.04 16.64
N LEU A 193 0.75 -21.13 15.67
CA LEU A 193 -0.45 -20.68 14.96
C LEU A 193 -1.07 -21.83 14.14
N PRO A 194 -0.33 -22.59 13.31
CA PRO A 194 -0.92 -23.66 12.52
C PRO A 194 -1.59 -24.71 13.40
N ASP A 195 -0.93 -25.13 14.49
CA ASP A 195 -1.47 -26.14 15.41
C ASP A 195 -2.78 -25.68 16.08
N LYS A 196 -2.87 -24.41 16.51
CA LYS A 196 -4.10 -23.83 17.10
C LYS A 196 -5.24 -23.70 16.10
N LEU A 197 -4.92 -23.34 14.86
CA LEU A 197 -5.91 -23.26 13.79
C LEU A 197 -6.39 -24.66 13.38
N MET A 198 -5.49 -25.65 13.38
CA MET A 198 -5.83 -27.04 13.12
C MET A 198 -6.70 -27.68 14.20
N ASP A 199 -6.43 -27.42 15.49
CA ASP A 199 -7.33 -27.85 16.57
C ASP A 199 -8.75 -27.25 16.39
N THR A 200 -8.83 -25.99 15.95
CA THR A 200 -10.10 -25.33 15.64
C THR A 200 -10.83 -25.99 14.47
N MET A 201 -10.12 -26.29 13.38
CA MET A 201 -10.66 -26.98 12.20
C MET A 201 -11.12 -28.41 12.52
N LEU A 202 -10.34 -29.15 13.30
CA LEU A 202 -10.67 -30.50 13.74
C LEU A 202 -11.95 -30.50 14.59
N ARG A 203 -12.01 -29.68 15.64
CA ARG A 203 -13.18 -29.57 16.52
C ARG A 203 -14.41 -29.16 15.73
N GLY A 204 -14.27 -28.16 14.86
CA GLY A 204 -15.35 -27.69 14.01
C GLY A 204 -15.88 -28.76 13.06
N THR A 205 -14.99 -29.59 12.51
CA THR A 205 -15.37 -30.70 11.61
C THR A 205 -16.00 -31.87 12.35
N LEU A 206 -15.47 -32.25 13.52
CA LEU A 206 -15.96 -33.39 14.32
C LEU A 206 -17.30 -33.08 14.99
N LEU A 207 -17.47 -31.86 15.51
CA LEU A 207 -18.71 -31.40 16.14
C LEU A 207 -19.71 -30.81 15.11
N GLY A 208 -19.28 -30.77 13.84
CA GLY A 208 -20.00 -30.24 12.69
C GLY A 208 -20.60 -28.85 12.89
N TYR A 209 -19.76 -27.94 13.35
CA TYR A 209 -20.09 -26.53 13.41
C TYR A 209 -20.33 -25.96 12.01
N ALA A 210 -21.19 -24.94 11.93
CA ALA A 210 -21.39 -24.18 10.70
C ALA A 210 -20.06 -23.53 10.25
N PRO A 211 -19.78 -23.44 8.93
CA PRO A 211 -18.55 -22.83 8.42
C PRO A 211 -18.27 -21.42 8.98
N SER A 212 -19.31 -20.62 9.14
CA SER A 212 -19.24 -19.27 9.74
C SER A 212 -18.74 -19.28 11.18
N LYS A 213 -19.17 -20.26 12.00
CA LYS A 213 -18.72 -20.40 13.39
C LYS A 213 -17.25 -20.77 13.46
N ILE A 214 -16.78 -21.62 12.55
CA ILE A 214 -15.38 -22.06 12.52
C ILE A 214 -14.47 -20.94 12.02
N SER A 215 -14.88 -20.20 10.98
CA SER A 215 -14.17 -19.00 10.52
C SER A 215 -14.03 -17.97 11.65
N ASN A 216 -15.10 -17.70 12.42
CA ASN A 216 -15.03 -16.82 13.58
C ASN A 216 -14.05 -17.33 14.67
N MET A 217 -14.00 -18.64 14.92
CA MET A 217 -13.05 -19.23 15.87
C MET A 217 -11.60 -19.13 15.37
N LEU A 218 -11.36 -19.34 14.06
CA LEU A 218 -10.05 -19.15 13.44
C LEU A 218 -9.58 -17.70 13.56
N HIS A 219 -10.46 -16.74 13.27
CA HIS A 219 -10.17 -15.31 13.40
C HIS A 219 -9.77 -14.94 14.82
N ALA A 220 -10.53 -15.41 15.81
CA ALA A 220 -10.22 -15.15 17.21
C ALA A 220 -8.84 -15.71 17.60
N ARG A 221 -8.54 -16.97 17.22
CA ARG A 221 -7.24 -17.61 17.50
C ARG A 221 -6.08 -16.91 16.80
N PHE A 222 -6.27 -16.44 15.58
CA PHE A 222 -5.26 -15.67 14.85
C PHE A 222 -5.03 -14.28 15.47
N GLN A 223 -6.10 -13.58 15.86
CA GLN A 223 -6.02 -12.26 16.49
C GLN A 223 -5.32 -12.29 17.85
N ASP A 224 -5.58 -13.31 18.65
CA ASP A 224 -4.95 -13.51 19.97
C ASP A 224 -3.42 -13.59 19.87
N ILE A 225 -2.91 -14.30 18.85
CA ILE A 225 -1.46 -14.44 18.62
C ILE A 225 -0.89 -13.18 17.96
N SER A 226 -1.64 -12.57 17.03
CA SER A 226 -1.09 -11.52 16.18
C SER A 226 -0.98 -10.14 16.79
N LYS A 227 -1.95 -9.70 17.58
CA LYS A 227 -1.96 -8.30 18.01
C LYS A 227 -1.05 -8.02 19.21
N LYS A 228 -1.02 -8.95 20.19
CA LYS A 228 -0.27 -8.74 21.43
C LYS A 228 1.20 -9.17 21.32
N ASP A 229 1.47 -10.31 20.67
CA ASP A 229 2.85 -10.80 20.60
C ASP A 229 3.70 -10.03 19.58
N ILE A 230 3.18 -9.67 18.40
CA ILE A 230 3.95 -8.91 17.41
C ILE A 230 4.30 -7.53 17.91
N HIS A 231 3.31 -6.77 18.38
CA HIS A 231 3.56 -5.42 18.90
C HIS A 231 4.67 -5.48 19.96
N ARG A 232 4.60 -6.46 20.88
CA ARG A 232 5.61 -6.68 21.92
C ARG A 232 6.98 -6.90 21.34
N LEU A 233 7.09 -7.86 20.43
CA LEU A 233 8.36 -8.35 19.95
C LEU A 233 9.01 -7.32 19.02
N VAL A 234 8.25 -6.71 18.11
CA VAL A 234 8.73 -5.63 17.23
C VAL A 234 9.27 -4.45 18.06
N PHE A 235 8.50 -3.95 19.03
CA PHE A 235 8.96 -2.85 19.87
C PHE A 235 10.19 -3.22 20.70
N SER A 236 10.25 -4.43 21.24
CA SER A 236 11.40 -4.89 22.01
C SER A 236 12.66 -5.02 21.14
N GLU A 237 12.57 -5.60 19.95
CA GLU A 237 13.73 -5.76 19.05
C GLU A 237 14.20 -4.42 18.49
N MET A 238 13.27 -3.56 18.01
CA MET A 238 13.60 -2.23 17.48
C MET A 238 14.12 -1.30 18.58
N GLY A 239 13.57 -1.41 19.79
CA GLY A 239 14.06 -0.69 20.97
C GLY A 239 15.47 -1.13 21.34
N TYR A 240 15.70 -2.43 21.49
CA TYR A 240 17.01 -2.98 21.83
C TYR A 240 18.10 -2.57 20.81
N ILE A 241 17.83 -2.74 19.51
CA ILE A 241 18.83 -2.42 18.48
C ILE A 241 19.18 -0.93 18.44
N SER A 242 18.20 -0.06 18.74
CA SER A 242 18.39 1.38 18.81
C SER A 242 19.29 1.78 19.98
N GLU A 243 19.05 1.19 21.15
CA GLU A 243 19.82 1.49 22.36
C GLU A 243 21.23 0.89 22.28
N GLU A 244 21.40 -0.26 21.64
CA GLU A 244 22.74 -0.78 21.39
C GLU A 244 23.54 0.11 20.42
N ALA A 245 22.88 0.60 19.36
CA ALA A 245 23.48 1.59 18.47
C ALA A 245 23.86 2.88 19.21
N THR A 246 23.02 3.35 20.13
CA THR A 246 23.29 4.53 20.96
C THR A 246 24.48 4.32 21.89
N ALA A 247 24.54 3.21 22.62
CA ALA A 247 25.68 2.92 23.48
C ALA A 247 27.00 2.76 22.72
N LYS A 248 26.96 2.12 21.54
CA LYS A 248 28.12 2.02 20.65
C LYS A 248 28.57 3.41 20.19
N GLY A 249 27.61 4.28 19.87
CA GLY A 249 27.88 5.69 19.54
C GLY A 249 28.52 6.47 20.69
N TYR A 250 28.08 6.23 21.93
CA TYR A 250 28.70 6.82 23.13
C TYR A 250 30.15 6.37 23.33
N ALA A 251 30.41 5.06 23.24
CA ALA A 251 31.74 4.51 23.41
C ALA A 251 32.73 5.12 22.40
N GLU A 252 32.31 5.27 21.15
CA GLU A 252 33.16 5.82 20.08
C GLU A 252 33.30 7.34 20.13
N SER A 253 32.33 8.02 20.72
CA SER A 253 32.39 9.47 20.98
C SER A 253 33.12 9.82 22.29
N GLY A 254 33.72 8.83 22.97
CA GLY A 254 34.45 9.04 24.23
C GLY A 254 33.55 9.43 25.40
N ILE A 255 32.26 9.07 25.37
CA ILE A 255 31.33 9.33 26.46
C ILE A 255 31.50 8.26 27.55
N GLU A 256 31.86 8.68 28.77
CA GLU A 256 32.11 7.76 29.88
C GLU A 256 30.87 7.48 30.75
N LYS A 257 29.92 8.42 30.79
CA LYS A 257 28.71 8.35 31.62
C LYS A 257 27.47 8.68 30.79
N TYR A 258 26.35 8.10 31.16
CA TYR A 258 25.05 8.41 30.60
C TYR A 258 24.04 8.63 31.72
N GLU A 259 23.03 9.43 31.44
CA GLU A 259 21.87 9.61 32.29
C GLU A 259 20.70 8.84 31.71
N TYR A 260 19.98 8.12 32.57
CA TYR A 260 18.82 7.34 32.18
C TYR A 260 17.59 8.26 32.08
N MET A 261 16.97 8.31 30.91
CA MET A 261 15.77 9.12 30.66
C MET A 261 14.55 8.23 30.51
N ALA A 262 13.70 8.21 31.53
CA ALA A 262 12.41 7.54 31.44
C ALA A 262 11.46 8.35 30.55
N THR A 263 10.72 7.70 29.66
CA THR A 263 9.66 8.40 28.91
C THR A 263 8.56 8.82 29.86
N LEU A 264 8.34 10.14 29.99
CA LEU A 264 7.39 10.76 30.92
C LEU A 264 5.98 10.80 30.33
N GLU A 265 5.49 9.65 29.90
CA GLU A 265 4.09 9.47 29.55
C GLU A 265 3.27 9.10 30.79
N SER A 266 1.94 9.16 30.70
CA SER A 266 1.03 8.82 31.80
C SER A 266 1.16 7.38 32.34
N HIS A 267 1.96 6.53 31.70
CA HIS A 267 2.13 5.10 31.99
C HIS A 267 3.60 4.66 32.10
N THR A 268 4.52 5.52 32.58
CA THR A 268 5.89 5.08 32.93
C THR A 268 5.83 4.03 34.05
N CYS A 269 6.51 2.88 33.89
CA CYS A 269 6.51 1.86 34.93
C CYS A 269 7.38 2.28 36.14
N ASP A 270 7.07 1.72 37.32
CA ASP A 270 7.78 2.03 38.57
C ASP A 270 9.29 1.77 38.51
N ILE A 271 9.73 0.77 37.72
CA ILE A 271 11.15 0.44 37.58
C ILE A 271 11.87 1.55 36.81
N CYS A 272 11.35 1.94 35.65
CA CYS A 272 11.92 3.01 34.83
C CYS A 272 11.83 4.37 35.53
N ALA A 273 10.75 4.65 36.24
CA ALA A 273 10.59 5.89 37.01
C ALA A 273 11.64 6.03 38.13
N LYS A 274 12.07 4.92 38.75
CA LYS A 274 13.15 4.93 39.76
C LYS A 274 14.53 5.17 39.17
N LEU A 275 14.74 4.78 37.91
CA LEU A 275 16.00 4.97 37.19
C LEU A 275 16.09 6.37 36.55
N ASP A 276 14.98 7.08 36.43
CA ASP A 276 14.93 8.41 35.81
C ASP A 276 15.92 9.39 36.45
N ASN A 277 16.70 10.07 35.61
CA ASN A 277 17.77 11.01 35.97
C ASN A 277 18.94 10.40 36.77
N GLN A 278 19.05 9.07 36.85
CA GLN A 278 20.22 8.42 37.43
C GLN A 278 21.36 8.37 36.43
N VAL A 279 22.55 8.75 36.88
CA VAL A 279 23.78 8.74 36.07
C VAL A 279 24.54 7.45 36.33
N PHE A 280 24.90 6.75 35.25
CA PHE A 280 25.66 5.50 35.29
C PHE A 280 26.89 5.60 34.40
N LYS A 281 27.94 4.82 34.72
CA LYS A 281 29.09 4.68 33.83
C LYS A 281 28.74 3.74 32.67
N LEU A 282 29.19 4.09 31.46
CA LEU A 282 29.04 3.25 30.28
C LEU A 282 29.72 1.88 30.43
N SER A 283 30.85 1.82 31.14
CA SER A 283 31.56 0.57 31.45
C SER A 283 30.81 -0.35 32.42
N GLU A 284 29.86 0.19 33.18
CA GLU A 284 29.03 -0.56 34.14
C GLU A 284 27.62 -0.84 33.58
N ARG A 285 27.43 -0.64 32.26
CA ARG A 285 26.18 -0.91 31.55
C ARG A 285 25.79 -2.39 31.69
N LYS A 286 24.55 -2.61 32.12
CA LYS A 286 23.89 -3.91 32.22
C LYS A 286 22.49 -3.78 31.63
N ASP A 287 22.33 -4.40 30.48
CA ASP A 287 21.06 -4.42 29.75
C ASP A 287 19.95 -4.97 30.66
N GLY A 288 18.80 -4.30 30.69
CA GLY A 288 17.66 -4.71 31.52
C GLY A 288 17.75 -4.31 33.00
N ILE A 289 18.87 -3.74 33.47
CA ILE A 289 19.05 -3.33 34.86
C ILE A 289 19.22 -1.81 34.98
N ASN A 290 20.29 -1.27 34.38
CA ASN A 290 20.58 0.17 34.39
C ASN A 290 20.63 0.78 32.98
N TYR A 291 20.37 -0.03 31.94
CA TYR A 291 20.33 0.41 30.54
C TYR A 291 19.04 -0.05 29.85
N PRO A 292 18.35 0.83 29.08
CA PRO A 292 17.20 0.44 28.27
C PRO A 292 17.56 -0.66 27.26
N THR A 293 16.66 -1.59 26.92
CA THR A 293 15.25 -1.71 27.33
C THR A 293 15.07 -2.55 28.61
N ILE A 294 14.41 -2.01 29.64
CA ILE A 294 14.21 -2.68 30.94
C ILE A 294 13.07 -3.72 30.89
N HIS A 295 12.04 -3.44 30.11
CA HIS A 295 10.86 -4.30 29.98
C HIS A 295 10.36 -4.30 28.53
N ALA A 296 9.42 -5.19 28.24
CA ALA A 296 8.70 -5.15 26.97
C ALA A 296 8.01 -3.78 26.78
N TYR A 297 8.00 -3.25 25.56
CA TYR A 297 7.49 -1.90 25.25
C TYR A 297 8.22 -0.75 25.95
N CYS A 298 9.46 -0.96 26.42
CA CYS A 298 10.24 0.12 27.01
C CYS A 298 10.56 1.17 25.95
N ARG A 299 10.08 2.39 26.19
CA ARG A 299 10.29 3.56 25.34
C ARG A 299 11.31 4.54 25.93
N CYS A 300 11.83 4.24 27.12
CA CYS A 300 12.95 4.96 27.74
C CYS A 300 14.19 4.93 26.84
N THR A 301 15.07 5.90 27.07
CA THR A 301 16.33 6.05 26.36
C THR A 301 17.39 6.59 27.31
N THR A 302 18.59 6.84 26.82
CA THR A 302 19.67 7.48 27.57
C THR A 302 20.12 8.76 26.88
N VAL A 303 20.68 9.66 27.67
CA VAL A 303 21.36 10.86 27.17
C VAL A 303 22.81 10.83 27.66
N PRO A 304 23.77 11.36 26.88
CA PRO A 304 25.15 11.42 27.34
C PRO A 304 25.25 12.39 28.52
N TYR A 305 25.92 11.97 29.59
CA TYR A 305 26.25 12.83 30.71
C TYR A 305 27.67 13.36 30.51
N ILE A 306 27.79 14.63 30.18
CA ILE A 306 29.07 15.32 29.96
C ILE A 306 29.16 16.44 31.00
N ASP A 307 30.15 16.34 31.88
CA ASP A 307 30.43 17.37 32.88
C ASP A 307 30.71 18.72 32.17
N ASP A 308 30.17 19.82 32.71
CA ASP A 308 30.39 21.20 32.23
C ASP A 308 29.84 21.56 30.83
N LEU A 309 28.81 20.87 30.32
CA LEU A 309 28.08 21.37 29.15
C LEU A 309 27.32 22.66 29.49
N PRO A 310 27.55 23.78 28.79
CA PRO A 310 26.77 24.99 29.02
C PRO A 310 25.31 24.76 28.66
N ASP A 311 24.40 25.38 29.42
CA ASP A 311 22.97 25.41 29.07
C ASP A 311 22.82 26.13 27.72
N VAL A 312 22.46 25.38 26.68
CA VAL A 312 22.44 25.90 25.31
C VAL A 312 21.06 26.52 25.06
N GLY A 313 20.94 27.85 25.07
CA GLY A 313 19.72 28.54 24.63
C GLY A 313 19.39 28.28 23.16
N GLU A 314 18.21 28.74 22.68
CA GLU A 314 17.81 28.68 21.26
C GLU A 314 18.94 29.18 20.37
N ARG A 315 19.70 28.24 19.79
CA ARG A 315 20.80 28.46 18.84
C ARG A 315 21.66 29.67 19.22
N TRP A 316 22.44 29.60 20.32
CA TRP A 316 23.44 30.60 20.75
C TRP A 316 23.67 31.75 19.74
N THR A 317 22.87 32.82 19.87
CA THR A 317 23.20 34.15 19.39
C THR A 317 23.91 34.86 20.54
N SER A 318 25.24 34.95 20.46
CA SER A 318 26.01 35.93 21.26
C SER A 318 26.58 36.99 20.33
N GLY A 319 26.57 38.23 20.80
CA GLY A 319 26.59 39.50 20.08
C GLY A 319 27.84 39.86 19.27
N ASP A 320 28.59 38.87 18.79
CA ASP A 320 29.93 39.04 18.23
C ASP A 320 30.12 38.29 16.89
N GLY A 321 29.06 37.62 16.39
CA GLY A 321 28.93 37.32 14.96
C GLY A 321 29.96 36.37 14.31
N LYS A 322 30.65 35.49 15.03
CA LYS A 322 31.44 34.40 14.42
C LYS A 322 31.07 33.02 14.95
N ILE A 323 30.41 32.25 14.08
CA ILE A 323 30.13 30.81 14.22
C ILE A 323 31.13 30.08 13.31
N GLU A 324 32.20 29.49 13.86
CA GLU A 324 33.21 28.85 13.01
C GLU A 324 32.99 27.35 12.74
N ASN A 325 32.07 26.63 13.41
CA ASN A 325 31.91 25.17 13.17
C ASN A 325 30.51 24.60 13.50
N ASN A 326 29.47 24.95 12.73
CA ASN A 326 28.16 24.26 12.86
C ASN A 326 27.80 23.52 11.56
N LEU A 327 28.00 22.20 11.56
CA LEU A 327 27.64 21.31 10.44
C LEU A 327 26.27 20.69 10.74
N SER A 328 25.34 20.74 9.78
CA SER A 328 24.11 19.94 9.84
C SER A 328 24.43 18.44 9.81
N PHE A 329 23.51 17.58 10.25
CA PHE A 329 23.69 16.12 10.20
C PHE A 329 24.07 15.65 8.78
N LYS A 330 23.49 16.27 7.75
CA LYS A 330 23.77 15.96 6.34
C LYS A 330 25.20 16.33 5.94
N GLU A 331 25.63 17.54 6.29
CA GLU A 331 26.99 18.02 5.98
C GLU A 331 28.04 17.25 6.76
N TRP A 332 27.76 16.96 8.02
CA TRP A 332 28.59 16.10 8.86
C TRP A 332 28.71 14.70 8.27
N ASN A 333 27.58 14.05 7.92
CA ASN A 333 27.61 12.70 7.34
C ASN A 333 28.32 12.67 5.99
N LYS A 334 28.21 13.73 5.18
CA LYS A 334 28.97 13.86 3.92
C LYS A 334 30.48 14.01 4.14
N LYS A 335 30.88 14.68 5.23
CA LYS A 335 32.29 15.01 5.51
C LYS A 335 33.01 13.93 6.32
N TYR A 336 32.32 13.25 7.22
CA TYR A 336 32.89 12.31 8.19
C TYR A 336 32.24 10.91 8.16
N GLY A 337 31.06 10.77 7.53
CA GLY A 337 30.40 9.48 7.35
C GLY A 337 30.98 8.68 6.17
N GLU A 338 30.39 7.51 5.94
CA GLU A 338 30.72 6.67 4.79
C GLU A 338 30.26 7.37 3.50
N ASN A 339 31.03 7.26 2.42
CA ASN A 339 30.57 7.54 1.05
C ASN A 339 29.48 6.53 0.67
N ILE A 340 28.34 6.59 1.34
CA ILE A 340 27.08 6.21 0.72
C ILE A 340 26.94 7.26 -0.36
N SER A 341 27.04 6.83 -1.61
CA SER A 341 26.50 7.54 -2.75
C SER A 341 24.98 7.70 -2.58
N VAL A 342 24.54 8.44 -1.56
CA VAL A 342 23.39 9.30 -1.75
C VAL A 342 23.91 10.26 -2.79
N ASN A 343 23.43 10.08 -4.02
CA ASN A 343 23.84 10.80 -5.20
C ASN A 343 23.72 12.32 -4.94
N THR A 344 24.74 12.93 -4.34
CA THR A 344 24.76 14.38 -4.10
C THR A 344 24.90 15.14 -5.42
N ASP A 345 25.21 14.43 -6.51
CA ASP A 345 25.17 14.95 -7.86
C ASP A 345 23.73 15.07 -8.39
N GLU A 346 22.74 14.40 -7.80
CA GLU A 346 21.32 14.59 -8.15
C GLU A 346 20.69 15.81 -7.46
N ILE A 347 21.06 16.14 -6.21
CA ILE A 347 20.60 17.38 -5.56
C ILE A 347 21.21 18.62 -6.22
N LYS A 348 22.48 18.54 -6.66
CA LYS A 348 23.12 19.61 -7.45
C LYS A 348 22.47 19.82 -8.82
N LYS A 349 21.79 18.82 -9.40
CA LYS A 349 21.06 18.95 -10.68
C LYS A 349 19.78 19.79 -10.56
N ILE A 350 19.25 20.01 -9.35
CA ILE A 350 18.01 20.80 -9.10
C ILE A 350 18.31 22.31 -8.94
N GLY A 351 19.57 22.74 -8.86
CA GLY A 351 19.92 24.17 -8.88
C GLY A 351 19.39 25.06 -7.74
N ILE A 352 18.65 24.51 -6.77
CA ILE A 352 18.06 25.22 -5.63
C ILE A 352 18.55 24.56 -4.36
N ASP A 353 19.19 25.37 -3.51
CA ASP A 353 19.57 24.96 -2.17
C ASP A 353 18.33 25.14 -1.26
N PRO A 354 17.78 24.06 -0.66
CA PRO A 354 16.65 24.18 0.25
C PRO A 354 16.92 25.04 1.49
N HIS A 355 18.18 25.36 1.78
CA HIS A 355 18.59 26.23 2.89
C HIS A 355 18.80 27.70 2.46
N ASP A 356 18.79 28.01 1.15
CA ASP A 356 18.89 29.38 0.63
C ASP A 356 17.50 30.02 0.49
N LYS A 357 17.07 30.70 1.56
CA LYS A 357 15.77 31.39 1.65
C LYS A 357 15.50 32.36 0.50
N SER A 358 16.55 32.89 -0.15
CA SER A 358 16.42 33.87 -1.24
C SER A 358 15.95 33.26 -2.56
N LYS A 359 16.07 31.94 -2.71
CA LYS A 359 15.70 31.21 -3.93
C LYS A 359 14.26 30.71 -3.93
N TRP A 360 13.54 30.86 -2.83
CA TRP A 360 12.15 30.44 -2.70
C TRP A 360 11.17 31.59 -3.01
N PRO A 361 9.95 31.30 -3.50
CA PRO A 361 8.93 32.32 -3.80
C PRO A 361 8.55 33.18 -2.59
N LYS A 362 8.18 34.45 -2.81
CA LYS A 362 7.67 35.31 -1.73
C LYS A 362 6.34 34.75 -1.17
N GLY A 363 6.25 34.67 0.16
CA GLY A 363 5.11 34.07 0.90
C GLY A 363 5.36 32.65 1.41
N ILE A 364 6.59 32.14 1.26
CA ILE A 364 7.08 30.87 1.80
C ILE A 364 8.17 31.17 2.83
N ASP A 365 7.86 30.98 4.12
CA ASP A 365 8.89 31.02 5.17
C ASP A 365 9.44 29.61 5.42
N VAL A 366 10.68 29.38 5.02
CA VAL A 366 11.45 28.17 5.35
C VAL A 366 11.97 28.30 6.78
N VAL A 367 11.35 27.56 7.71
CA VAL A 367 11.87 27.41 9.08
C VAL A 367 12.50 26.04 9.21
N GLU A 368 13.81 26.04 9.40
CA GLU A 368 14.61 24.86 9.70
C GLU A 368 14.37 24.48 11.17
N THR A 369 13.83 23.28 11.42
CA THR A 369 13.79 22.77 12.80
C THR A 369 15.21 22.55 13.30
N VAL A 370 15.41 22.58 14.62
CA VAL A 370 16.71 22.52 15.31
C VAL A 370 17.68 21.46 14.71
N ASP A 371 17.17 20.34 14.20
CA ASP A 371 17.95 19.23 13.60
C ASP A 371 18.24 19.31 12.09
N GLY A 372 17.79 20.34 11.34
CA GLY A 372 18.01 20.46 9.89
C GLY A 372 17.20 19.50 9.01
N ASP A 373 16.30 18.72 9.62
CA ASP A 373 15.58 17.62 8.94
C ASP A 373 14.15 17.98 8.49
N MET A 374 13.55 19.09 8.96
CA MET A 374 12.22 19.53 8.53
C MET A 374 12.24 20.97 8.04
N ILE A 375 11.53 21.22 6.93
CA ILE A 375 11.27 22.55 6.37
C ILE A 375 9.80 22.87 6.66
N ASN A 376 9.53 23.81 7.56
CA ASN A 376 8.19 24.38 7.67
C ASN A 376 7.97 25.41 6.56
N PHE A 377 6.73 25.54 6.10
CA PHE A 377 6.28 26.58 5.18
C PHE A 377 5.11 27.33 5.84
N ASN A 378 5.26 28.62 6.17
CA ASN A 378 4.09 29.44 6.51
C ASN A 378 3.40 29.94 5.24
N SER A 379 2.28 29.32 4.89
CA SER A 379 1.14 30.07 4.36
C SER A 379 0.09 30.17 5.48
N ASP A 380 -0.94 31.00 5.34
CA ASP A 380 -1.96 31.34 6.36
C ASP A 380 -2.73 30.16 7.01
N LYS A 381 -2.34 28.90 6.76
CA LYS A 381 -2.87 27.67 7.37
C LYS A 381 -1.83 26.71 7.98
N GLY A 382 -0.56 27.10 8.15
CA GLY A 382 0.39 26.39 9.03
C GLY A 382 0.67 24.91 8.67
N MET A 383 0.93 24.59 7.39
CA MET A 383 1.25 23.22 6.95
C MET A 383 2.75 22.87 7.10
N ARG A 384 3.04 21.62 7.50
CA ARG A 384 4.39 21.09 7.77
C ARG A 384 4.77 20.02 6.74
N VAL A 385 5.99 20.06 6.23
CA VAL A 385 6.47 19.12 5.20
C VAL A 385 7.75 18.38 5.67
N SER A 386 7.80 17.06 5.49
CA SER A 386 8.85 16.19 6.05
C SER A 386 10.05 15.96 5.11
N ARG A 387 11.19 15.49 5.64
CA ARG A 387 12.35 15.07 4.82
C ARG A 387 12.05 13.93 3.86
N GLU A 388 11.13 13.04 4.24
CA GLU A 388 10.61 11.99 3.36
C GLU A 388 9.92 12.54 2.12
N TRP A 389 9.24 13.68 2.24
CA TRP A 389 8.62 14.37 1.11
C TRP A 389 9.68 14.91 0.14
N LEU A 390 10.77 15.49 0.66
CA LEU A 390 11.95 15.89 -0.12
C LEU A 390 12.70 14.70 -0.75
N ASN A 391 12.76 13.55 -0.08
CA ASN A 391 13.36 12.34 -0.62
C ASN A 391 12.47 11.65 -1.67
N LYS A 392 11.14 11.78 -1.57
CA LYS A 392 10.19 11.37 -2.61
C LYS A 392 10.33 12.26 -3.85
N LEU A 393 10.51 13.56 -3.67
CA LEU A 393 10.89 14.54 -4.70
C LEU A 393 12.12 14.11 -5.53
N LEU A 394 13.07 13.40 -4.91
CA LEU A 394 14.30 12.91 -5.55
C LEU A 394 14.16 11.56 -6.27
N ARG A 395 13.07 10.81 -6.06
CA ARG A 395 12.86 9.46 -6.63
C ARG A 395 12.07 9.45 -7.94
N TYR A 396 11.33 10.51 -8.25
CA TYR A 396 10.58 10.61 -9.51
C TYR A 396 11.54 11.04 -10.64
N LYS A 397 11.77 10.11 -11.56
CA LYS A 397 12.78 10.22 -12.61
C LYS A 397 12.33 11.03 -13.84
N ASP A 398 11.04 11.37 -13.91
CA ASP A 398 10.44 12.13 -15.01
C ASP A 398 9.73 13.40 -14.48
N ASP A 399 10.16 14.57 -14.98
CA ASP A 399 9.78 15.92 -14.51
C ASP A 399 8.27 16.22 -14.55
N SER A 400 7.45 15.48 -15.31
CA SER A 400 6.00 15.72 -15.48
C SER A 400 5.16 15.28 -14.28
N ASP A 401 5.47 14.11 -13.72
CA ASP A 401 4.71 13.48 -12.62
C ASP A 401 4.90 14.24 -11.29
N LEU A 402 6.08 14.82 -11.13
CA LEU A 402 6.45 15.59 -9.95
C LEU A 402 5.76 16.97 -9.93
N ILE A 403 5.64 17.63 -11.08
CA ILE A 403 4.91 18.90 -11.22
C ILE A 403 3.41 18.69 -10.99
N GLU A 404 2.83 17.62 -11.52
CA GLU A 404 1.42 17.26 -11.29
C GLU A 404 1.13 16.92 -9.82
N TYR A 405 2.06 16.26 -9.13
CA TYR A 405 1.95 15.99 -7.69
C TYR A 405 2.11 17.25 -6.82
N ILE A 406 2.99 18.18 -7.21
CA ILE A 406 3.15 19.50 -6.56
C ILE A 406 1.87 20.33 -6.73
N GLU A 407 1.24 20.33 -7.92
CA GLU A 407 -0.05 20.99 -8.13
C GLU A 407 -1.16 20.40 -7.25
N TYR A 408 -1.26 19.09 -7.15
CA TYR A 408 -2.26 18.44 -6.30
C TYR A 408 -2.10 18.79 -4.81
N GLN A 409 -0.85 18.92 -4.33
CA GLN A 409 -0.57 19.23 -2.93
C GLN A 409 -0.64 20.73 -2.59
N PHE A 410 -0.45 21.63 -3.56
CA PHE A 410 -0.36 23.08 -3.32
C PHE A 410 -1.32 23.97 -4.13
N GLY A 411 -1.94 23.47 -5.20
CA GLY A 411 -2.54 24.29 -6.27
C GLY A 411 -4.02 24.05 -6.52
N ASP A 412 -4.88 24.93 -5.98
CA ASP A 412 -6.25 25.16 -6.49
C ASP A 412 -6.24 26.12 -7.70
N GLY A 413 -5.39 25.88 -8.71
CA GLY A 413 -5.23 26.79 -9.86
C GLY A 413 -4.46 28.09 -9.56
N ARG A 414 -3.64 28.10 -8.50
CA ARG A 414 -2.83 29.25 -8.05
C ARG A 414 -1.50 29.44 -8.79
N PHE A 415 -1.11 28.51 -9.67
CA PHE A 415 0.21 28.49 -10.32
C PHE A 415 0.10 28.61 -11.85
N THR A 416 1.19 29.08 -12.47
CA THR A 416 1.29 29.45 -13.88
C THR A 416 1.20 28.26 -14.85
N ASP A 417 0.94 28.58 -16.13
CA ASP A 417 0.82 27.67 -17.28
C ASP A 417 2.01 26.68 -17.41
N ILE A 418 1.82 25.46 -16.88
CA ILE A 418 2.84 24.40 -16.76
C ILE A 418 3.49 24.04 -18.09
N ALA A 419 2.79 24.26 -19.22
CA ALA A 419 3.31 23.99 -20.54
C ALA A 419 4.63 24.75 -20.84
N LYS A 420 4.95 25.78 -20.06
CA LYS A 420 6.19 26.56 -20.18
C LYS A 420 7.32 26.09 -19.25
N THR A 421 7.00 25.27 -18.26
CA THR A 421 7.88 24.97 -17.14
C THR A 421 8.45 23.56 -17.28
N LYS A 422 9.76 23.44 -17.56
CA LYS A 422 10.38 22.18 -18.00
C LYS A 422 10.82 21.25 -16.87
N ASN A 423 10.96 21.77 -15.65
CA ASN A 423 11.37 21.02 -14.45
C ASN A 423 11.04 21.84 -13.19
N VAL A 424 11.23 21.23 -12.01
CA VAL A 424 10.99 21.87 -10.69
C VAL A 424 11.86 23.12 -10.47
N VAL A 425 13.04 23.20 -11.07
CA VAL A 425 13.95 24.35 -10.97
C VAL A 425 13.39 25.58 -11.68
N ASP A 426 12.84 25.36 -12.88
CA ASP A 426 12.22 26.40 -13.69
C ASP A 426 10.90 26.85 -13.04
N TRP A 427 10.16 25.93 -12.41
CA TRP A 427 8.95 26.23 -11.65
C TRP A 427 9.21 27.18 -10.48
N VAL A 428 10.20 26.88 -9.63
CA VAL A 428 10.57 27.76 -8.51
C VAL A 428 11.05 29.14 -8.99
N LYS A 429 11.72 29.22 -10.15
CA LYS A 429 12.20 30.50 -10.71
C LYS A 429 11.09 31.37 -11.34
N GLU A 430 10.07 30.76 -11.92
CA GLU A 430 8.97 31.45 -12.59
C GLU A 430 7.87 31.91 -11.61
N VAL A 431 7.64 31.18 -10.52
CA VAL A 431 6.67 31.54 -9.48
C VAL A 431 7.27 32.61 -8.56
N ARG A 432 7.14 33.89 -8.94
CA ARG A 432 7.70 35.02 -8.16
C ARG A 432 6.87 35.45 -6.94
N SER A 433 5.59 35.10 -6.86
CA SER A 433 4.68 35.36 -5.72
C SER A 433 3.38 34.57 -5.87
N PHE A 434 2.73 34.18 -4.77
CA PHE A 434 1.36 33.67 -4.79
C PHE A 434 0.41 34.72 -5.37
N LYS A 435 -0.40 34.38 -6.38
CA LYS A 435 -1.55 35.20 -6.79
C LYS A 435 -2.74 34.85 -5.89
N GLU A 436 -3.31 35.84 -5.22
CA GLU A 436 -4.62 35.69 -4.60
C GLU A 436 -5.66 35.40 -5.69
N ILE A 437 -6.49 34.38 -5.46
CA ILE A 437 -7.64 34.10 -6.32
C ILE A 437 -8.69 35.16 -5.98
N ASN A 438 -8.83 36.16 -6.86
CA ASN A 438 -10.10 36.86 -6.97
C ASN A 438 -11.10 35.86 -7.54
N GLN A 439 -12.03 35.42 -6.71
CA GLN A 439 -13.27 34.77 -7.16
C GLN A 439 -14.02 35.78 -8.03
N ASN A 440 -13.78 35.81 -9.34
CA ASN A 440 -14.73 36.29 -10.33
C ASN A 440 -14.37 35.88 -11.76
N SER A 441 -15.31 35.15 -12.36
CA SER A 441 -15.63 35.02 -13.78
C SER A 441 -14.51 34.80 -14.79
N VAL A 442 -14.46 33.59 -15.35
CA VAL A 442 -14.22 33.43 -16.80
C VAL A 442 -15.43 32.70 -17.38
N LEU A 443 -16.26 33.49 -18.06
CA LEU A 443 -17.34 33.04 -18.94
C LEU A 443 -16.79 32.85 -20.36
N ASN A 444 -17.50 31.96 -21.08
CA ASN A 444 -17.55 31.73 -22.54
C ASN A 444 -16.56 30.70 -23.12
N THR A 445 -16.98 29.62 -23.78
CA THR A 445 -18.29 29.29 -24.41
C THR A 445 -18.44 27.77 -24.65
N ARG A 446 -19.32 27.09 -23.87
CA ARG A 446 -20.25 26.05 -24.34
C ARG A 446 -21.47 26.13 -23.42
N ASN A 447 -22.64 26.36 -24.00
CA ASN A 447 -23.81 26.94 -23.32
C ASN A 447 -24.61 25.97 -22.43
N ASN A 448 -24.00 24.92 -21.86
CA ASN A 448 -24.57 24.13 -20.79
C ASN A 448 -23.43 23.42 -20.05
N LYS A 449 -23.29 23.67 -18.74
CA LYS A 449 -22.47 22.81 -17.89
C LYS A 449 -23.07 21.40 -17.94
N PHE A 450 -22.24 20.39 -18.18
CA PHE A 450 -22.64 19.00 -18.03
C PHE A 450 -23.09 18.77 -16.59
N LYS A 451 -24.16 18.01 -16.43
CA LYS A 451 -24.61 17.45 -15.15
C LYS A 451 -24.17 16.00 -15.04
N ILE A 452 -24.16 15.46 -13.83
CA ILE A 452 -23.74 14.06 -13.62
C ILE A 452 -24.66 13.08 -14.36
N GLU A 453 -25.94 13.41 -14.50
CA GLU A 453 -26.92 12.63 -15.25
C GLU A 453 -26.61 12.56 -16.75
N ASP A 454 -25.88 13.54 -17.30
CA ASP A 454 -25.53 13.58 -18.72
C ASP A 454 -24.42 12.57 -19.08
N ILE A 455 -23.63 12.14 -18.10
CA ILE A 455 -22.48 11.26 -18.29
C ILE A 455 -22.65 9.86 -17.68
N ARG A 456 -23.67 9.67 -16.84
CA ARG A 456 -24.02 8.34 -16.31
C ARG A 456 -24.61 7.44 -17.40
N PRO A 457 -24.40 6.12 -17.29
CA PRO A 457 -24.97 5.18 -18.25
C PRO A 457 -26.50 5.21 -18.20
N LYS A 458 -27.11 5.16 -19.39
CA LYS A 458 -28.56 5.01 -19.56
C LYS A 458 -28.95 3.55 -19.42
N ARG A 459 -30.18 3.26 -18.97
CA ARG A 459 -30.60 1.88 -18.83
C ARG A 459 -30.71 1.26 -20.21
N ILE A 460 -30.20 0.04 -20.39
CA ILE A 460 -30.30 -0.68 -21.67
C ILE A 460 -31.77 -0.84 -22.11
N THR A 461 -32.70 -0.95 -21.15
CA THR A 461 -34.16 -1.00 -21.39
C THR A 461 -34.72 0.26 -22.06
N ASP A 462 -33.99 1.38 -22.01
CA ASP A 462 -34.36 2.62 -22.69
C ASP A 462 -34.14 2.51 -24.21
N PHE A 463 -33.49 1.44 -24.67
CA PHE A 463 -33.22 1.16 -26.07
C PHE A 463 -33.76 -0.23 -26.48
N ASN A 464 -34.68 -0.27 -27.45
CA ASN A 464 -35.23 -1.53 -27.96
C ASN A 464 -34.51 -1.96 -29.24
N PHE A 465 -33.41 -2.71 -29.09
CA PHE A 465 -32.62 -3.23 -30.21
C PHE A 465 -32.88 -4.69 -30.56
N ASP A 466 -33.66 -5.42 -29.75
CA ASP A 466 -33.77 -6.88 -29.85
C ASP A 466 -34.45 -7.36 -31.15
N ASN A 467 -35.15 -6.46 -31.86
CA ASN A 467 -35.79 -6.73 -33.15
C ASN A 467 -35.09 -6.04 -34.34
N PHE A 468 -33.94 -5.40 -34.13
CA PHE A 468 -33.26 -4.67 -35.21
C PHE A 468 -32.57 -5.67 -36.15
N SER A 469 -32.79 -5.50 -37.46
CA SER A 469 -31.99 -6.18 -38.47
C SER A 469 -30.54 -5.70 -38.42
N ARG A 470 -29.62 -6.52 -38.93
CA ARG A 470 -28.21 -6.14 -39.11
C ARG A 470 -28.07 -4.75 -39.71
N LYS A 471 -28.77 -4.48 -40.82
CA LYS A 471 -28.73 -3.17 -41.51
C LYS A 471 -29.16 -2.02 -40.60
N GLN A 472 -30.17 -2.21 -39.75
CA GLN A 472 -30.59 -1.19 -38.80
C GLN A 472 -29.53 -0.96 -37.72
N LEU A 473 -28.89 -2.02 -37.22
CA LEU A 473 -27.80 -1.91 -36.25
C LEU A 473 -26.57 -1.20 -36.85
N THR A 474 -26.18 -1.55 -38.08
CA THR A 474 -25.05 -0.92 -38.78
C THR A 474 -25.33 0.56 -39.06
N THR A 475 -26.52 0.89 -39.57
CA THR A 475 -26.91 2.28 -39.81
C THR A 475 -26.99 3.08 -38.49
N TYR A 476 -27.47 2.47 -37.41
CA TYR A 476 -27.53 3.13 -36.11
C TYR A 476 -26.13 3.44 -35.56
N ILE A 477 -25.20 2.47 -35.60
CA ILE A 477 -23.86 2.68 -35.05
C ILE A 477 -23.05 3.70 -35.87
N GLU A 478 -23.22 3.70 -37.19
CA GLU A 478 -22.60 4.68 -38.09
C GLU A 478 -23.15 6.09 -37.85
N ASN A 479 -24.48 6.24 -37.77
CA ASN A 479 -25.11 7.56 -37.63
C ASN A 479 -24.93 8.16 -36.23
N GLU A 480 -25.08 7.36 -35.18
CA GLU A 480 -25.07 7.87 -33.80
C GLU A 480 -23.66 7.97 -33.22
N PHE A 481 -22.74 7.11 -33.66
CA PHE A 481 -21.39 7.02 -33.08
C PHE A 481 -20.25 7.23 -34.06
N GLY A 482 -20.52 7.36 -35.36
CA GLY A 482 -19.51 7.58 -36.39
C GLY A 482 -18.64 6.36 -36.68
N MET A 483 -19.01 5.17 -36.20
CA MET A 483 -18.23 3.94 -36.37
C MET A 483 -18.59 3.25 -37.68
N THR A 484 -17.73 3.38 -38.68
CA THR A 484 -17.85 2.63 -39.94
C THR A 484 -17.53 1.16 -39.73
N ILE A 485 -18.29 0.27 -40.36
CA ILE A 485 -18.05 -1.17 -40.23
C ILE A 485 -17.02 -1.63 -41.27
N SER A 486 -15.95 -2.25 -40.80
CA SER A 486 -14.86 -2.79 -41.62
C SER A 486 -14.81 -4.31 -41.55
N GLU A 487 -15.15 -4.95 -42.67
CA GLU A 487 -15.20 -6.40 -42.82
C GLU A 487 -14.45 -6.84 -44.08
N SER A 488 -13.91 -8.06 -44.07
CA SER A 488 -13.31 -8.66 -45.25
C SER A 488 -14.24 -9.72 -45.86
N LYS A 489 -13.88 -10.23 -47.04
CA LYS A 489 -14.62 -11.35 -47.66
C LYS A 489 -14.68 -12.58 -46.76
N ASN A 490 -13.65 -12.80 -45.94
CA ASN A 490 -13.48 -14.00 -45.12
C ASN A 490 -13.77 -13.77 -43.64
N GLU A 491 -13.78 -12.51 -43.18
CA GLU A 491 -13.97 -12.13 -41.78
C GLU A 491 -15.10 -11.12 -41.67
N LYS A 492 -16.21 -11.56 -41.06
CA LYS A 492 -17.42 -10.74 -40.85
C LYS A 492 -17.82 -10.78 -39.38
N LEU A 493 -18.24 -9.65 -38.85
CA LEU A 493 -18.89 -9.52 -37.55
C LEU A 493 -20.21 -10.28 -37.59
N SER A 494 -20.49 -11.06 -36.57
CA SER A 494 -21.82 -11.64 -36.36
C SER A 494 -22.84 -10.54 -36.02
N ASP A 495 -24.13 -10.83 -36.17
CA ASP A 495 -25.18 -9.90 -35.73
C ASP A 495 -25.12 -9.66 -34.22
N LEU A 496 -24.68 -10.67 -33.46
CA LEU A 496 -24.40 -10.58 -32.03
C LEU A 496 -23.28 -9.55 -31.74
N ALA A 497 -22.17 -9.58 -32.49
CA ALA A 497 -21.05 -8.66 -32.30
C ALA A 497 -21.47 -7.19 -32.49
N ILE A 498 -22.28 -6.93 -33.51
CA ILE A 498 -22.79 -5.58 -33.80
C ILE A 498 -23.81 -5.18 -32.72
N LEU A 499 -24.70 -6.08 -32.32
CA LEU A 499 -25.69 -5.83 -31.27
C LEU A 499 -25.04 -5.49 -29.93
N GLU A 500 -24.04 -6.25 -29.48
CA GLU A 500 -23.35 -6.01 -28.21
C GLU A 500 -22.56 -4.70 -28.24
N THR A 501 -21.95 -4.35 -29.38
CA THR A 501 -21.32 -3.03 -29.56
C THR A 501 -22.36 -1.92 -29.46
N VAL A 502 -23.48 -2.03 -30.17
CA VAL A 502 -24.56 -1.03 -30.15
C VAL A 502 -25.11 -0.84 -28.75
N LYS A 503 -25.37 -1.93 -28.01
CA LYS A 503 -25.85 -1.89 -26.62
C LYS A 503 -24.85 -1.17 -25.72
N THR A 504 -23.59 -1.58 -25.76
CA THR A 504 -22.52 -1.04 -24.91
C THR A 504 -22.30 0.46 -25.16
N VAL A 505 -22.13 0.88 -26.41
CA VAL A 505 -21.84 2.30 -26.69
C VAL A 505 -23.08 3.18 -26.46
N SER A 506 -24.29 2.64 -26.66
CA SER A 506 -25.55 3.36 -26.35
C SER A 506 -25.77 3.58 -24.87
N GLU A 507 -25.39 2.62 -24.04
CA GLU A 507 -25.41 2.75 -22.59
C GLU A 507 -24.64 4.01 -22.15
N PHE A 508 -23.45 4.25 -22.72
CA PHE A 508 -22.61 5.40 -22.41
C PHE A 508 -22.73 6.58 -23.39
N LYS A 509 -23.84 6.67 -24.15
CA LYS A 509 -24.01 7.66 -25.23
C LYS A 509 -23.72 9.09 -24.80
N GLY A 510 -24.19 9.51 -23.62
CA GLY A 510 -24.01 10.87 -23.12
C GLY A 510 -22.54 11.22 -22.88
N LEU A 511 -21.83 10.36 -22.14
CA LEU A 511 -20.38 10.48 -21.96
C LEU A 511 -19.65 10.42 -23.30
N TYR A 512 -19.96 9.44 -24.15
CA TYR A 512 -19.33 9.29 -25.47
C TYR A 512 -19.46 10.57 -26.30
N GLN A 513 -20.64 11.19 -26.33
CA GLN A 513 -20.89 12.44 -27.05
C GLN A 513 -20.06 13.61 -26.51
N ALA A 514 -19.79 13.65 -25.20
CA ALA A 514 -18.99 14.68 -24.55
C ALA A 514 -17.48 14.56 -24.87
N LEU A 515 -16.99 13.39 -25.26
CA LEU A 515 -15.56 13.16 -25.56
C LEU A 515 -15.09 13.88 -26.85
N PRO A 516 -13.82 14.35 -26.91
CA PRO A 516 -13.29 15.14 -28.02
C PRO A 516 -13.26 14.42 -29.38
N GLU A 517 -12.81 13.17 -29.43
CA GLU A 517 -12.77 12.37 -30.68
C GLU A 517 -13.59 11.10 -30.53
N LYS A 518 -14.14 10.62 -31.66
CA LYS A 518 -14.99 9.43 -31.74
C LYS A 518 -14.21 8.27 -32.35
N ILE A 519 -14.57 7.05 -31.99
CA ILE A 519 -14.01 5.84 -32.61
C ILE A 519 -14.48 5.81 -34.07
N PRO A 520 -13.58 5.78 -35.07
CA PRO A 520 -13.97 5.93 -36.46
C PRO A 520 -14.41 4.60 -37.13
N MET A 521 -14.03 3.46 -36.54
CA MET A 521 -14.21 2.16 -37.18
C MET A 521 -14.48 1.04 -36.17
N LEU A 522 -15.47 0.20 -36.48
CA LEU A 522 -15.71 -1.11 -35.86
C LEU A 522 -15.21 -2.19 -36.83
N ARG A 523 -14.17 -2.94 -36.45
CA ARG A 523 -13.46 -3.86 -37.35
C ARG A 523 -13.67 -5.34 -37.00
N ALA A 524 -13.88 -6.16 -38.03
CA ALA A 524 -13.80 -7.62 -37.92
C ALA A 524 -12.33 -8.09 -37.99
N MET A 525 -11.92 -8.91 -37.03
CA MET A 525 -10.58 -9.52 -37.01
C MET A 525 -10.67 -11.04 -36.98
N GLY A 526 -9.87 -11.69 -37.83
CA GLY A 526 -9.73 -13.15 -37.81
C GLY A 526 -8.85 -13.62 -36.66
N SER A 527 -9.06 -14.86 -36.20
CA SER A 527 -8.34 -15.41 -35.03
C SER A 527 -6.83 -15.47 -35.19
N LYS A 528 -6.32 -15.60 -36.42
CA LYS A 528 -4.87 -15.57 -36.69
C LYS A 528 -4.25 -14.19 -36.46
N GLU A 529 -4.99 -13.12 -36.77
CA GLU A 529 -4.56 -11.74 -36.56
C GLU A 529 -4.70 -11.36 -35.09
N ALA A 530 -5.83 -11.72 -34.47
CA ALA A 530 -6.13 -11.38 -33.08
C ALA A 530 -5.27 -12.15 -32.06
N GLY A 531 -4.69 -13.30 -32.44
CA GLY A 531 -3.96 -14.16 -31.52
C GLY A 531 -4.85 -14.61 -30.36
N GLY A 532 -4.49 -14.22 -29.13
CA GLY A 532 -5.29 -14.48 -27.92
C GLY A 532 -6.33 -13.41 -27.59
N ALA A 533 -6.36 -12.27 -28.30
CA ALA A 533 -7.25 -11.16 -27.98
C ALA A 533 -8.71 -11.47 -28.35
N ILE A 534 -9.64 -11.10 -27.46
CA ILE A 534 -11.09 -11.22 -27.69
C ILE A 534 -11.60 -10.00 -28.45
N ALA A 535 -11.17 -8.81 -28.02
CA ALA A 535 -11.37 -7.53 -28.68
C ALA A 535 -10.16 -6.63 -28.39
N TRP A 536 -10.06 -5.49 -29.08
CA TRP A 536 -9.19 -4.40 -28.66
C TRP A 536 -9.74 -3.03 -29.04
N TYR A 537 -9.37 -2.02 -28.26
CA TYR A 537 -9.35 -0.63 -28.68
C TYR A 537 -7.93 -0.21 -29.06
N SER A 538 -7.76 0.44 -30.22
CA SER A 538 -6.46 0.95 -30.65
C SER A 538 -6.49 2.45 -30.95
N ARG A 539 -5.32 3.07 -30.84
CA ARG A 539 -5.10 4.51 -30.98
C ARG A 539 -3.74 4.83 -31.58
N ASN A 540 -3.60 6.06 -32.07
CA ASN A 540 -2.29 6.62 -32.38
C ASN A 540 -1.50 6.85 -31.07
N GLY A 541 -0.29 6.31 -31.00
CA GLY A 541 0.56 6.39 -29.81
C GLY A 541 0.95 7.82 -29.40
N SER A 542 1.07 8.73 -30.37
CA SER A 542 1.53 10.10 -30.15
C SER A 542 0.39 11.08 -29.86
N THR A 543 -0.75 10.92 -30.56
CA THR A 543 -1.87 11.88 -30.45
C THR A 543 -3.01 11.38 -29.57
N ASN A 544 -2.98 10.12 -29.12
CA ASN A 544 -4.11 9.46 -28.47
C ASN A 544 -5.40 9.45 -29.30
N SER A 545 -5.32 9.69 -30.61
CA SER A 545 -6.48 9.65 -31.50
C SER A 545 -6.94 8.21 -31.72
N PRO A 546 -8.25 7.91 -31.55
CA PRO A 546 -8.78 6.57 -31.74
C PRO A 546 -8.61 6.11 -33.19
N LEU A 547 -8.25 4.85 -33.40
CA LEU A 547 -8.08 4.26 -34.73
C LEU A 547 -9.18 3.25 -35.04
N GLU A 548 -9.42 2.30 -34.13
CA GLU A 548 -10.43 1.27 -34.33
C GLU A 548 -10.84 0.63 -33.00
N PHE A 549 -12.06 0.11 -33.00
CA PHE A 549 -12.54 -0.87 -32.04
C PHE A 549 -12.69 -2.19 -32.81
N ALA A 550 -11.95 -3.22 -32.43
CA ALA A 550 -11.82 -4.42 -33.25
C ALA A 550 -12.26 -5.66 -32.48
N LEU A 551 -13.03 -6.53 -33.14
CA LEU A 551 -13.63 -7.72 -32.54
C LEU A 551 -13.13 -8.99 -33.21
N ASN A 552 -12.70 -9.96 -32.42
CA ASN A 552 -12.32 -11.28 -32.93
C ASN A 552 -13.57 -12.08 -33.30
N THR A 553 -13.73 -12.39 -34.58
CA THR A 553 -14.93 -13.03 -35.14
C THR A 553 -15.23 -14.39 -34.49
N HIS A 554 -14.22 -15.08 -33.95
CA HIS A 554 -14.37 -16.37 -33.29
C HIS A 554 -15.17 -16.28 -31.98
N TYR A 555 -14.83 -15.34 -31.10
CA TYR A 555 -15.46 -15.24 -29.77
C TYR A 555 -16.88 -14.67 -29.83
N PHE A 556 -17.13 -13.78 -30.79
CA PHE A 556 -18.44 -13.14 -30.96
C PHE A 556 -19.38 -13.91 -31.89
N TYR A 557 -18.99 -15.06 -32.40
CA TYR A 557 -19.85 -15.86 -33.29
C TYR A 557 -21.07 -16.42 -32.56
N ASP A 558 -20.87 -16.92 -31.34
CA ASP A 558 -21.90 -17.59 -30.55
C ASP A 558 -22.06 -16.98 -29.15
N LYS A 559 -23.32 -16.81 -28.74
CA LYS A 559 -23.69 -16.23 -27.45
C LYS A 559 -23.15 -17.04 -26.28
N ALA A 560 -23.27 -18.37 -26.34
CA ALA A 560 -22.83 -19.24 -25.27
C ALA A 560 -21.30 -19.24 -25.15
N MET A 561 -20.59 -19.19 -26.28
CA MET A 561 -19.13 -19.06 -26.30
C MET A 561 -18.65 -17.79 -25.59
N LEU A 562 -19.19 -16.62 -25.95
CA LEU A 562 -18.81 -15.35 -25.30
C LEU A 562 -19.17 -15.35 -23.81
N THR A 563 -20.38 -15.80 -23.47
CA THR A 563 -20.85 -15.89 -22.07
C THR A 563 -19.94 -16.80 -21.24
N ASN A 564 -19.62 -17.99 -21.74
CA ASN A 564 -18.77 -18.95 -21.03
C ASN A 564 -17.35 -18.42 -20.87
N THR A 565 -16.81 -17.74 -21.89
CA THR A 565 -15.48 -17.14 -21.84
C THR A 565 -15.41 -16.09 -20.74
N VAL A 566 -16.37 -15.17 -20.67
CA VAL A 566 -16.40 -14.16 -19.60
C VAL A 566 -16.57 -14.83 -18.23
N LYS A 567 -17.58 -15.70 -18.07
CA LYS A 567 -17.84 -16.38 -16.78
C LYS A 567 -16.64 -17.15 -16.26
N GLN A 568 -15.94 -17.87 -17.13
CA GLN A 568 -14.73 -18.60 -16.73
C GLN A 568 -13.63 -17.65 -16.24
N ASN A 569 -13.37 -16.55 -16.97
CA ASN A 569 -12.34 -15.58 -16.60
C ASN A 569 -12.66 -14.85 -15.29
N VAL A 570 -13.94 -14.56 -15.02
CA VAL A 570 -14.36 -13.99 -13.72
C VAL A 570 -14.23 -15.04 -12.61
N GLN A 571 -14.67 -16.29 -12.85
CA GLN A 571 -14.59 -17.37 -11.85
C GLN A 571 -13.16 -17.68 -11.40
N VAL A 572 -12.18 -17.61 -12.31
CA VAL A 572 -10.76 -17.83 -11.98
C VAL A 572 -10.07 -16.55 -11.47
N GLY A 573 -10.81 -15.43 -11.34
CA GLY A 573 -10.29 -14.15 -10.88
C GLY A 573 -9.35 -13.46 -11.88
N TRP A 574 -9.41 -13.85 -13.16
CA TRP A 574 -8.66 -13.18 -14.22
C TRP A 574 -9.23 -11.79 -14.52
N PHE A 575 -10.56 -11.73 -14.67
CA PHE A 575 -11.34 -10.50 -14.81
C PHE A 575 -11.92 -10.03 -13.47
N SER A 576 -12.31 -8.76 -13.44
CA SER A 576 -13.07 -8.12 -12.36
C SER A 576 -14.50 -8.68 -12.23
N ASN A 577 -15.22 -8.33 -11.16
CA ASN A 577 -16.48 -8.97 -10.77
C ASN A 577 -17.71 -8.54 -11.61
N ASN A 578 -17.64 -8.78 -12.93
CA ASN A 578 -18.73 -8.62 -13.88
C ASN A 578 -18.75 -9.82 -14.84
N ASP A 579 -19.69 -10.75 -14.66
CA ASP A 579 -19.81 -11.98 -15.44
C ASP A 579 -20.78 -11.91 -16.63
N GLU A 580 -21.23 -10.69 -16.97
CA GLU A 580 -22.08 -10.41 -18.12
C GLU A 580 -21.28 -10.34 -19.43
N MET A 581 -21.94 -10.65 -20.55
CA MET A 581 -21.29 -10.69 -21.87
C MET A 581 -20.70 -9.34 -22.30
N ASN A 582 -21.21 -8.24 -21.75
CA ASN A 582 -20.74 -6.88 -22.06
C ASN A 582 -19.38 -6.57 -21.41
N HIS A 583 -18.84 -7.43 -20.54
CA HIS A 583 -17.57 -7.21 -19.85
C HIS A 583 -16.46 -6.75 -20.81
N ILE A 584 -16.20 -7.54 -21.85
CA ILE A 584 -15.15 -7.26 -22.83
C ILE A 584 -15.40 -5.94 -23.56
N MET A 585 -16.66 -5.68 -23.90
CA MET A 585 -17.02 -4.48 -24.65
C MET A 585 -16.85 -3.22 -23.81
N ILE A 586 -17.29 -3.26 -22.54
CA ILE A 586 -17.13 -2.14 -21.61
C ILE A 586 -15.64 -1.92 -21.30
N HIS A 587 -14.88 -3.01 -21.10
CA HIS A 587 -13.44 -2.94 -20.86
C HIS A 587 -12.75 -2.18 -22.00
N GLU A 588 -12.89 -2.64 -23.24
CA GLU A 588 -12.23 -1.98 -24.39
C GLU A 588 -12.75 -0.56 -24.62
N PHE A 589 -14.05 -0.32 -24.38
CA PHE A 589 -14.62 1.01 -24.52
C PHE A 589 -14.11 1.99 -23.46
N SER A 590 -13.81 1.50 -22.26
CA SER A 590 -13.26 2.33 -21.19
C SER A 590 -11.84 2.83 -21.51
N HIS A 591 -11.04 2.08 -22.28
CA HIS A 591 -9.76 2.57 -22.80
C HIS A 591 -9.94 3.81 -23.68
N HIS A 592 -11.01 3.85 -24.49
CA HIS A 592 -11.36 5.04 -25.24
C HIS A 592 -11.69 6.22 -24.30
N ILE A 593 -12.53 5.99 -23.28
CA ILE A 593 -12.90 7.01 -22.28
C ILE A 593 -11.65 7.57 -21.59
N ASP A 594 -10.78 6.72 -21.05
CA ASP A 594 -9.56 7.15 -20.35
C ASP A 594 -8.69 8.04 -21.24
N LYS A 595 -8.43 7.62 -22.48
CA LYS A 595 -7.56 8.38 -23.39
C LYS A 595 -8.20 9.68 -23.88
N GLN A 596 -9.52 9.72 -24.04
CA GLN A 596 -10.21 10.96 -24.41
C GLN A 596 -10.32 11.94 -23.25
N LEU A 597 -10.56 11.48 -22.01
CA LEU A 597 -10.49 12.35 -20.83
C LEU A 597 -9.06 12.85 -20.59
N SER A 598 -8.05 12.01 -20.83
CA SER A 598 -6.64 12.39 -20.78
C SER A 598 -6.32 13.54 -21.74
N LYS A 599 -6.91 13.57 -22.95
CA LYS A 599 -6.74 14.69 -23.90
C LYS A 599 -7.24 16.02 -23.34
N LEU A 600 -8.37 15.99 -22.64
CA LEU A 600 -8.98 17.19 -22.06
C LEU A 600 -8.15 17.77 -20.90
N ILE A 601 -7.27 16.96 -20.30
CA ILE A 601 -6.29 17.40 -19.30
C ILE A 601 -4.87 17.48 -19.88
N ASN A 602 -4.74 17.93 -21.14
CA ASN A 602 -3.47 18.15 -21.84
C ASN A 602 -2.60 16.89 -21.97
N ASN A 603 -3.22 15.73 -22.26
CA ASN A 603 -2.58 14.41 -22.35
C ASN A 603 -1.93 13.89 -21.06
N LYS A 604 -2.22 14.50 -19.91
CA LYS A 604 -1.92 13.88 -18.61
C LYS A 604 -2.82 12.64 -18.42
N SER A 605 -2.31 11.58 -17.79
CA SER A 605 -3.05 10.32 -17.64
C SER A 605 -4.23 10.49 -16.67
N PHE A 606 -5.46 10.44 -17.20
CA PHE A 606 -6.68 10.57 -16.40
C PHE A 606 -6.80 9.42 -15.39
N SER A 607 -6.62 8.17 -15.82
CA SER A 607 -6.60 6.99 -14.95
C SER A 607 -5.56 7.13 -13.83
N THR A 608 -4.34 7.59 -14.12
CA THR A 608 -3.31 7.79 -13.08
C THR A 608 -3.75 8.82 -12.05
N ARG A 609 -4.29 9.97 -12.47
CA ARG A 609 -4.81 11.02 -11.56
C ARG A 609 -5.95 10.46 -10.70
N LEU A 610 -6.87 9.72 -11.30
CA LEU A 610 -8.01 9.10 -10.62
C LEU A 610 -7.56 8.11 -9.54
N PHE A 611 -6.72 7.14 -9.89
CA PHE A 611 -6.27 6.11 -8.96
C PHE A 611 -5.45 6.68 -7.80
N ARG A 612 -4.52 7.62 -8.07
CA ARG A 612 -3.74 8.28 -7.02
C ARG A 612 -4.64 9.05 -6.04
N THR A 613 -5.71 9.67 -6.53
CA THR A 613 -6.69 10.36 -5.69
C THR A 613 -7.41 9.38 -4.78
N ILE A 614 -7.88 8.25 -5.32
CA ILE A 614 -8.57 7.21 -4.54
C ILE A 614 -7.63 6.57 -3.51
N GLU A 615 -6.40 6.23 -3.89
CA GLU A 615 -5.41 5.60 -3.00
C GLU A 615 -5.00 6.49 -1.82
N ASN A 616 -5.03 7.82 -2.01
CA ASN A 616 -4.81 8.78 -0.91
C ASN A 616 -5.98 8.80 0.08
N ASP A 617 -7.21 8.73 -0.43
CA ASP A 617 -8.42 8.83 0.41
C ASP A 617 -8.81 7.48 1.05
N TYR A 618 -8.44 6.36 0.41
CA TYR A 618 -8.81 5.00 0.82
C TYR A 618 -7.58 4.09 0.87
N SER A 619 -6.98 4.01 2.06
CA SER A 619 -5.82 3.14 2.32
C SER A 619 -6.09 1.63 2.11
N ASP A 620 -7.35 1.22 1.98
CA ASP A 620 -7.78 -0.15 1.67
C ASP A 620 -8.09 -0.39 0.19
N PHE A 621 -8.04 0.66 -0.66
CA PHE A 621 -8.13 0.53 -2.11
C PHE A 621 -6.80 0.02 -2.68
N ASN A 622 -6.83 -1.08 -3.42
CA ASN A 622 -5.64 -1.77 -3.88
C ASN A 622 -5.86 -2.46 -5.23
N VAL A 623 -5.03 -2.11 -6.21
CA VAL A 623 -5.04 -2.65 -7.57
C VAL A 623 -4.96 -4.18 -7.61
N LYS A 624 -4.28 -4.82 -6.63
CA LYS A 624 -4.16 -6.28 -6.50
C LYS A 624 -5.50 -7.00 -6.37
N ASN A 625 -6.53 -6.30 -5.89
CA ASN A 625 -7.83 -6.87 -5.59
C ASN A 625 -8.88 -6.59 -6.69
N ILE A 626 -8.48 -6.07 -7.85
CA ILE A 626 -9.39 -5.76 -8.98
C ILE A 626 -9.59 -7.01 -9.86
N GLY A 627 -8.49 -7.59 -10.33
CA GLY A 627 -8.46 -8.76 -11.19
C GLY A 627 -7.01 -9.11 -11.51
N LYS A 628 -6.71 -10.38 -11.75
CA LYS A 628 -5.33 -10.83 -12.00
C LYS A 628 -4.73 -10.17 -13.24
N TYR A 629 -5.54 -9.98 -14.29
CA TYR A 629 -5.10 -9.29 -15.52
C TYR A 629 -4.68 -7.83 -15.26
N ALA A 630 -5.55 -7.05 -14.61
CA ALA A 630 -5.26 -5.66 -14.23
C ALA A 630 -4.00 -5.56 -13.36
N TYR A 631 -3.87 -6.44 -12.36
CA TYR A 631 -2.70 -6.42 -11.48
C TYR A 631 -1.41 -6.78 -12.19
N GLU A 632 -1.40 -7.84 -13.01
CA GLU A 632 -0.22 -8.24 -13.78
C GLU A 632 0.21 -7.15 -14.78
N SER A 633 -0.74 -6.44 -15.40
CA SER A 633 -0.42 -5.34 -16.30
C SER A 633 0.16 -4.15 -15.54
N TYR A 634 -0.46 -3.77 -14.42
CA TYR A 634 0.03 -2.72 -13.54
C TYR A 634 1.43 -3.02 -13.00
N GLU A 635 1.71 -4.24 -12.56
CA GLU A 635 3.03 -4.64 -12.04
C GLU A 635 4.12 -4.55 -13.13
N LYS A 636 3.79 -4.87 -14.38
CA LYS A 636 4.73 -4.82 -15.50
C LYS A 636 5.02 -3.40 -15.99
N GLN A 637 4.00 -2.54 -16.03
CA GLN A 637 4.07 -1.25 -16.73
C GLN A 637 4.00 -0.04 -15.79
N SER A 638 3.65 -0.24 -14.52
CA SER A 638 3.31 0.83 -13.57
C SER A 638 2.24 1.79 -14.11
N ASP A 639 1.31 1.26 -14.93
CA ASP A 639 0.26 2.01 -15.62
C ASP A 639 -1.13 1.58 -15.11
N TYR A 640 -1.98 2.57 -14.81
CA TYR A 640 -3.34 2.37 -14.33
C TYR A 640 -4.37 2.15 -15.45
N THR A 641 -3.95 2.10 -16.72
CA THR A 641 -4.84 1.90 -17.88
C THR A 641 -5.66 0.60 -17.80
N GLU A 642 -5.04 -0.56 -17.55
CA GLU A 642 -5.79 -1.83 -17.38
C GLU A 642 -6.59 -1.92 -16.07
N PRO A 643 -6.04 -1.48 -14.91
CA PRO A 643 -6.84 -1.35 -13.69
C PRO A 643 -8.08 -0.47 -13.86
N PHE A 644 -7.96 0.62 -14.61
CA PHE A 644 -9.07 1.51 -14.93
C PHE A 644 -10.15 0.77 -15.71
N ALA A 645 -9.75 0.02 -16.75
CA ALA A 645 -10.71 -0.66 -17.60
C ALA A 645 -11.48 -1.78 -16.87
N GLU A 646 -10.78 -2.56 -16.05
CA GLU A 646 -11.41 -3.58 -15.21
C GLU A 646 -12.36 -2.96 -14.18
N LEU A 647 -11.94 -1.93 -13.43
CA LEU A 647 -12.83 -1.31 -12.44
C LEU A 647 -14.00 -0.56 -13.05
N PHE A 648 -13.82 0.05 -14.22
CA PHE A 648 -14.91 0.65 -14.96
C PHE A 648 -15.94 -0.42 -15.33
N THR A 649 -15.47 -1.57 -15.81
CA THR A 649 -16.32 -2.70 -16.17
C THR A 649 -17.09 -3.28 -14.99
N GLU A 650 -16.44 -3.42 -13.83
CA GLU A 650 -17.11 -3.87 -12.60
C GLU A 650 -18.10 -2.83 -12.06
N ALA A 651 -17.74 -1.55 -12.08
CA ALA A 651 -18.52 -0.44 -11.52
C ALA A 651 -19.88 -0.23 -12.20
N TYR A 652 -19.97 -0.58 -13.48
CA TYR A 652 -21.19 -0.53 -14.28
C TYR A 652 -21.76 -1.92 -14.59
N GLY A 653 -21.18 -2.98 -14.02
CA GLY A 653 -21.72 -4.33 -14.04
C GLY A 653 -22.87 -4.54 -13.03
N PRO A 654 -23.47 -5.74 -13.00
CA PRO A 654 -24.66 -6.03 -12.18
C PRO A 654 -24.37 -6.10 -10.67
N THR A 655 -23.15 -6.48 -10.28
CA THR A 655 -22.78 -6.72 -8.88
C THR A 655 -21.42 -6.06 -8.53
N PRO A 656 -21.33 -4.72 -8.56
CA PRO A 656 -20.08 -4.03 -8.26
C PRO A 656 -19.62 -4.27 -6.83
N GLY A 657 -18.35 -4.64 -6.65
CA GLY A 657 -17.72 -4.75 -5.34
C GLY A 657 -17.42 -3.39 -4.72
N LYS A 658 -16.91 -3.41 -3.49
CA LYS A 658 -16.61 -2.18 -2.72
C LYS A 658 -15.66 -1.23 -3.46
N GLN A 659 -14.59 -1.76 -4.06
CA GLN A 659 -13.61 -0.93 -4.78
C GLN A 659 -14.20 -0.30 -6.04
N ALA A 660 -15.00 -1.07 -6.79
CA ALA A 660 -15.70 -0.57 -7.97
C ALA A 660 -16.69 0.54 -7.64
N LEU A 661 -17.39 0.45 -6.50
CA LEU A 661 -18.27 1.54 -6.02
C LEU A 661 -17.51 2.81 -5.64
N ILE A 662 -16.35 2.68 -4.99
CA ILE A 662 -15.48 3.83 -4.68
C ILE A 662 -14.97 4.44 -5.98
N PHE A 663 -14.41 3.62 -6.87
CA PHE A 663 -13.95 4.05 -8.19
C PHE A 663 -15.03 4.79 -8.96
N LYS A 664 -16.25 4.23 -9.01
CA LYS A 664 -17.40 4.83 -9.71
C LYS A 664 -17.66 6.25 -9.26
N LYS A 665 -17.69 6.48 -7.95
CA LYS A 665 -17.94 7.81 -7.38
C LYS A 665 -16.88 8.81 -7.84
N TYR A 666 -15.61 8.48 -7.68
CA TYR A 666 -14.51 9.38 -8.05
C TYR A 666 -14.43 9.58 -9.56
N PHE A 667 -14.66 8.52 -10.34
CA PHE A 667 -14.72 8.61 -11.80
C PHE A 667 -15.80 9.59 -12.25
N GLU A 668 -17.02 9.43 -11.73
CA GLU A 668 -18.17 10.29 -12.06
C GLU A 668 -17.90 11.76 -11.70
N GLU A 669 -17.37 12.02 -10.49
CA GLU A 669 -17.06 13.38 -10.03
C GLU A 669 -15.92 14.02 -10.85
N MET A 670 -14.81 13.31 -11.04
CA MET A 670 -13.64 13.83 -11.75
C MET A 670 -13.88 13.97 -13.27
N SER A 671 -14.61 13.05 -13.90
CA SER A 671 -14.94 13.17 -15.32
C SER A 671 -15.86 14.37 -15.57
N LEU A 672 -16.81 14.64 -14.67
CA LEU A 672 -17.66 15.83 -14.74
C LEU A 672 -16.87 17.12 -14.58
N GLU A 673 -15.90 17.14 -13.65
CA GLU A 673 -14.97 18.26 -13.48
C GLU A 673 -14.18 18.52 -14.76
N VAL A 674 -13.56 17.47 -15.31
CA VAL A 674 -12.75 17.55 -16.53
C VAL A 674 -13.58 18.05 -17.72
N LEU A 675 -14.80 17.53 -17.91
CA LEU A 675 -15.66 17.92 -19.02
C LEU A 675 -16.20 19.36 -18.91
N ASN A 676 -16.36 19.88 -17.70
CA ASN A 676 -16.82 21.25 -17.48
C ASN A 676 -15.68 22.29 -17.50
N ASN A 677 -14.44 21.85 -17.33
CA ASN A 677 -13.25 22.70 -17.32
C ASN A 677 -12.49 22.70 -18.65
N ALA A 678 -12.84 21.80 -19.58
CA ALA A 678 -12.33 21.74 -20.94
C ALA A 678 -13.15 22.60 -21.91
#